data_AF-A0A6J3CA28-F1
#
_entry.id   AF-A0A6J3CA28-F1
#
_cell.length_a   1.000
_cell.length_b   1.000
_cell.length_c   1.000
_cell.angle_alpha   90.00
_cell.angle_beta   90.00
_cell.angle_gamma   90.00
#
_symmetry.space_group_name_H-M   'P 1'
#
loop_
_entity.id
_entity.type
_entity.pdbx_description
1 polymer ?
#
loop_
_entity_poly.entity_id
_entity_poly.type
_entity_poly.pdbx_seq_one_letter_code
_entity_poly.pdbx_strand_id
1 'polypeptide(L)'
;MSKKAISFGKISLNLNKSLDTNQNKDVPSTTGFGTFGRTPIQEHKEIEEIAEDLENQHVQQVMGIKNFGKKAKNFNIEEMMEQARKTASEVNKRKLETEDVSKPVETPEKPESDDEDLIGPPLPPGMSPDVQATPETSKQTDSDKNKEDKSGEDSYDELSGSDDEELSLEKRIPYTHEVEMQHGTKAVVALAVDPSGARLATGSIDYDVSFWDFAGMDSSLRSFRTLQPCENHPIKALQYSATGDSILVVSGSAQAKVLDRDGFEVLECVKGDQYITDMARTKGHTASLNSGCWHPHIREEFMTCSQDGTLRLWLTENPKQHKAVIKPRQQGGLKTSPTTCVFSRDGNTVACGCYDGSIQMWDHRRNFVNTTLLLRDAHQKQSEISSIAYSYLGSYLATRGNDDTLKLWDLRNFKKPLKVFDNLFSRYEQTDCSFSPDDTMVFTGESLQKGQDAGRLLFYNTKTYEEVMHIDVTKSHVIKSIWHPKLNQIFVGCGNGVVKCYYDQKRSLRGAKLCVVKVHRKKHSVEVVSSQQIITPHALPLFRQEKLRTSKKKMEKDRLDPVKSRRPDLPITSGQGGRVAASGSTLSSFVIRNLGLSKRVDDEQDPREAILKYAKEAEENPFWVAPAYKKTQPQTIFQYNEEGEDGPSDAKKQKQT
;
A
#
# COMPACT_ATOMS: atom_id res chain seq x y z
N MET A 1 51.35 27.85 -29.32
CA MET A 1 51.67 26.47 -28.88
C MET A 1 50.90 25.49 -29.74
N SER A 2 51.60 24.85 -30.67
CA SER A 2 51.08 23.98 -31.73
C SER A 2 50.74 22.58 -31.19
N LYS A 3 49.49 22.13 -31.41
CA LYS A 3 49.03 20.76 -31.15
C LYS A 3 49.68 19.79 -32.15
N LYS A 4 50.32 18.73 -31.66
CA LYS A 4 50.69 17.54 -32.46
C LYS A 4 49.89 16.34 -31.94
N ALA A 5 49.22 15.65 -32.86
CA ALA A 5 48.56 14.38 -32.63
C ALA A 5 49.57 13.24 -32.78
N ILE A 6 49.54 12.29 -31.85
CA ILE A 6 50.38 11.09 -31.85
C ILE A 6 49.61 9.99 -32.59
N SER A 7 50.23 9.41 -33.61
CA SER A 7 49.71 8.26 -34.36
C SER A 7 50.48 7.00 -33.95
N PHE A 8 49.77 5.92 -33.63
CA PHE A 8 50.37 4.61 -33.36
C PHE A 8 50.23 3.71 -34.59
N GLY A 9 51.35 3.14 -35.01
CA GLY A 9 51.49 2.29 -36.19
C GLY A 9 50.87 0.91 -36.03
N LYS A 10 50.38 0.38 -37.15
CA LYS A 10 49.83 -0.97 -37.30
C LYS A 10 50.95 -2.01 -37.21
N ILE A 11 50.79 -3.01 -36.36
CA ILE A 11 51.64 -4.21 -36.29
C ILE A 11 50.98 -5.29 -37.15
N SER A 12 51.65 -5.69 -38.22
CA SER A 12 51.26 -6.81 -39.10
C SER A 12 51.77 -8.13 -38.53
N LEU A 13 50.87 -9.01 -38.13
CA LEU A 13 51.18 -10.40 -37.77
C LEU A 13 50.89 -11.29 -38.98
N ASN A 14 51.96 -11.67 -39.68
CA ASN A 14 51.94 -12.75 -40.67
C ASN A 14 52.04 -14.08 -39.91
N LEU A 15 50.98 -14.88 -39.93
CA LEU A 15 51.05 -16.29 -39.53
C LEU A 15 50.83 -17.16 -40.77
N ASN A 16 51.93 -17.72 -41.26
CA ASN A 16 51.92 -18.79 -42.26
C ASN A 16 51.26 -20.03 -41.65
N LYS A 17 50.21 -20.56 -42.30
CA LYS A 17 49.81 -21.96 -42.10
C LYS A 17 49.62 -22.61 -43.46
N SER A 18 50.30 -23.74 -43.61
CA SER A 18 50.45 -24.56 -44.81
C SER A 18 49.16 -25.26 -45.21
N LEU A 19 49.07 -25.45 -46.52
CA LEU A 19 48.05 -26.12 -47.31
C LEU A 19 47.83 -27.59 -46.90
N ASP A 20 46.57 -28.00 -46.89
CA ASP A 20 46.16 -29.35 -47.30
C ASP A 20 45.06 -29.21 -48.36
N THR A 21 45.34 -29.81 -49.51
CA THR A 21 44.57 -29.81 -50.76
C THR A 21 43.55 -30.95 -50.81
N ASN A 22 42.32 -30.69 -51.29
CA ASN A 22 41.73 -31.41 -52.43
C ASN A 22 40.35 -30.86 -52.87
N GLN A 23 40.32 -30.35 -54.12
CA GLN A 23 39.31 -30.52 -55.20
C GLN A 23 37.85 -30.06 -54.96
N ASN A 24 37.11 -29.37 -55.85
CA ASN A 24 37.24 -29.00 -57.27
C ASN A 24 36.09 -28.03 -57.67
N LYS A 25 36.36 -27.07 -58.60
CA LYS A 25 35.46 -26.47 -59.65
C LYS A 25 34.31 -25.52 -59.22
N ASP A 26 33.98 -24.36 -59.83
CA ASP A 26 34.20 -23.75 -61.17
C ASP A 26 34.05 -22.18 -61.18
N VAL A 27 34.96 -21.46 -61.90
CA VAL A 27 34.78 -20.33 -62.91
C VAL A 27 34.10 -18.96 -62.52
N PRO A 28 34.37 -17.76 -63.14
CA PRO A 28 35.57 -17.03 -63.57
C PRO A 28 35.68 -15.55 -63.03
N SER A 29 36.76 -14.85 -63.41
CA SER A 29 37.04 -13.39 -63.35
C SER A 29 35.93 -12.50 -63.97
N THR A 30 35.65 -11.23 -63.62
CA THR A 30 36.52 -10.02 -63.63
C THR A 30 35.93 -8.85 -62.81
N THR A 31 36.84 -8.04 -62.24
CA THR A 31 36.79 -6.60 -61.91
C THR A 31 35.55 -5.74 -62.26
N GLY A 32 35.03 -5.00 -61.27
CA GLY A 32 34.06 -3.90 -61.49
C GLY A 32 33.58 -3.18 -60.21
N PHE A 33 34.28 -2.11 -59.85
CA PHE A 33 33.81 -0.86 -59.21
C PHE A 33 32.51 -0.86 -58.35
N GLY A 34 32.68 -0.76 -57.03
CA GLY A 34 31.91 0.07 -56.07
C GLY A 34 30.38 -0.09 -55.97
N THR A 35 29.91 -0.76 -54.90
CA THR A 35 28.70 -0.36 -54.16
C THR A 35 28.76 -0.88 -52.71
N PHE A 36 28.36 -0.02 -51.78
CA PHE A 36 28.22 -0.28 -50.34
C PHE A 36 27.18 -1.38 -50.09
N GLY A 37 27.59 -2.50 -49.49
CA GLY A 37 26.70 -3.59 -49.06
C GLY A 37 27.08 -4.06 -47.65
N ARG A 38 26.11 -4.04 -46.74
CA ARG A 38 26.21 -4.51 -45.36
C ARG A 38 26.56 -6.01 -45.34
N THR A 39 27.52 -6.41 -44.52
CA THR A 39 27.73 -7.83 -44.19
C THR A 39 26.48 -8.38 -43.48
N PRO A 40 26.05 -9.62 -43.77
CA PRO A 40 24.92 -10.21 -43.07
C PRO A 40 25.29 -10.46 -41.60
N ILE A 41 24.42 -10.01 -40.69
CA ILE A 41 24.54 -10.08 -39.22
C ILE A 41 24.68 -11.53 -38.69
N GLN A 42 24.44 -12.54 -39.54
CA GLN A 42 24.48 -13.96 -39.19
C GLN A 42 25.90 -14.44 -38.85
N GLU A 43 26.90 -14.08 -39.66
CA GLU A 43 28.27 -14.61 -39.51
C GLU A 43 28.97 -14.08 -38.25
N HIS A 44 28.68 -12.84 -37.83
CA HIS A 44 29.20 -12.29 -36.58
C HIS A 44 28.62 -12.96 -35.34
N LYS A 45 27.34 -13.37 -35.37
CA LYS A 45 26.72 -14.11 -34.26
C LYS A 45 27.28 -15.51 -34.10
N GLU A 46 27.51 -16.21 -35.21
CA GLU A 46 28.08 -17.56 -35.17
C GLU A 46 29.52 -17.56 -34.65
N ILE A 47 30.31 -16.53 -34.98
CA ILE A 47 31.67 -16.37 -34.45
C ILE A 47 31.67 -16.01 -32.95
N GLU A 48 30.73 -15.18 -32.49
CA GLU A 48 30.56 -14.87 -31.06
C GLU A 48 30.07 -16.08 -30.26
N GLU A 49 29.14 -16.89 -30.81
CA GLU A 49 28.66 -18.12 -30.15
C GLU A 49 29.77 -19.17 -30.02
N ILE A 50 30.62 -19.33 -31.04
CA ILE A 50 31.76 -20.25 -30.98
C ILE A 50 32.80 -19.77 -29.94
N ALA A 51 33.00 -18.46 -29.81
CA ALA A 51 33.91 -17.90 -28.80
C ALA A 51 33.38 -18.08 -27.37
N GLU A 52 32.08 -17.85 -27.14
CA GLU A 52 31.41 -18.08 -25.85
C GLU A 52 31.47 -19.57 -25.43
N ASP A 53 31.28 -20.49 -26.38
CA ASP A 53 31.34 -21.93 -26.10
C ASP A 53 32.75 -22.41 -25.73
N LEU A 54 33.79 -21.81 -26.32
CA LEU A 54 35.18 -22.12 -25.98
C LEU A 54 35.56 -21.61 -24.57
N GLU A 55 35.10 -20.41 -24.21
CA GLU A 55 35.28 -19.87 -22.85
C GLU A 55 34.52 -20.69 -21.80
N ASN A 56 33.29 -21.13 -22.11
CA ASN A 56 32.50 -21.97 -21.22
C ASN A 56 33.12 -23.36 -21.01
N GLN A 57 33.72 -23.96 -22.03
CA GLN A 57 34.49 -25.20 -21.89
C GLN A 57 35.73 -25.02 -21.00
N HIS A 58 36.41 -23.87 -21.12
CA HIS A 58 37.57 -23.56 -20.28
C HIS A 58 37.17 -23.40 -18.80
N VAL A 59 36.07 -22.69 -18.51
CA VAL A 59 35.55 -22.53 -17.15
C VAL A 59 35.06 -23.85 -16.55
N GLN A 60 34.49 -24.75 -17.36
CA GLN A 60 34.11 -26.10 -16.91
C GLN A 60 35.33 -26.97 -16.52
N GLN A 61 36.43 -26.86 -17.26
CA GLN A 61 37.67 -27.58 -16.93
C GLN A 61 38.34 -27.05 -15.65
N VAL A 62 38.25 -25.74 -15.40
CA VAL A 62 38.87 -25.10 -14.23
C VAL A 62 38.03 -25.32 -12.95
N MET A 63 36.69 -25.34 -13.05
CA MET A 63 35.81 -25.32 -11.86
C MET A 63 34.98 -26.58 -11.63
N GLY A 64 35.00 -27.59 -12.51
CA GLY A 64 34.42 -28.91 -12.26
C GLY A 64 32.88 -28.97 -12.10
N ILE A 65 32.16 -27.88 -12.39
CA ILE A 65 30.70 -27.77 -12.21
C ILE A 65 30.00 -27.93 -13.57
N LYS A 66 29.30 -29.05 -13.76
CA LYS A 66 28.69 -29.46 -15.05
C LYS A 66 27.41 -28.71 -15.49
N ASN A 67 26.90 -27.76 -14.70
CA ASN A 67 25.55 -27.18 -14.92
C ASN A 67 25.49 -25.65 -14.86
N PHE A 68 26.62 -24.95 -14.97
CA PHE A 68 26.62 -23.49 -15.02
C PHE A 68 26.35 -23.01 -16.46
N GLY A 69 25.28 -22.24 -16.70
CA GLY A 69 25.10 -21.47 -17.96
C GLY A 69 24.21 -22.04 -19.07
N LYS A 70 23.28 -22.98 -18.84
CA LYS A 70 22.31 -23.35 -19.89
C LYS A 70 21.35 -22.19 -20.20
N LYS A 71 21.47 -21.58 -21.38
CA LYS A 71 20.43 -20.71 -21.98
C LYS A 71 19.09 -21.48 -21.97
N ALA A 72 18.00 -20.81 -21.62
CA ALA A 72 16.66 -21.39 -21.60
C ALA A 72 16.34 -22.02 -22.97
N LYS A 73 15.80 -23.24 -22.98
CA LYS A 73 15.44 -23.93 -24.23
C LYS A 73 14.46 -23.04 -25.01
N ASN A 74 14.78 -22.72 -26.25
CA ASN A 74 13.80 -22.16 -27.18
C ASN A 74 12.73 -23.23 -27.41
N PHE A 75 11.53 -23.00 -26.87
CA PHE A 75 10.38 -23.86 -27.09
C PHE A 75 9.81 -23.54 -28.47
N ASN A 76 9.81 -24.52 -29.37
CA ASN A 76 9.16 -24.41 -30.65
C ASN A 76 7.65 -24.62 -30.44
N ILE A 77 6.91 -23.52 -30.33
CA ILE A 77 5.50 -23.50 -29.91
C ILE A 77 4.63 -24.34 -30.86
N GLU A 78 4.97 -24.36 -32.15
CA GLU A 78 4.30 -25.16 -33.18
C GLU A 78 4.34 -26.67 -32.86
N GLU A 79 5.51 -27.18 -32.48
CA GLU A 79 5.73 -28.59 -32.17
C GLU A 79 5.04 -29.01 -30.88
N MET A 80 4.98 -28.09 -29.90
CA MET A 80 4.27 -28.30 -28.64
C MET A 80 2.75 -28.29 -28.84
N MET A 81 2.22 -27.45 -29.75
CA MET A 81 0.80 -27.48 -30.13
C MET A 81 0.43 -28.74 -30.93
N GLU A 82 1.30 -29.23 -31.80
CA GLU A 82 1.08 -30.50 -32.51
C GLU A 82 1.07 -31.69 -31.56
N GLN A 83 1.98 -31.73 -30.58
CA GLN A 83 1.96 -32.76 -29.54
C GLN A 83 0.69 -32.68 -28.68
N ALA A 84 0.24 -31.47 -28.34
CA ALA A 84 -1.02 -31.27 -27.62
C ALA A 84 -2.26 -31.73 -28.44
N ARG A 85 -2.27 -31.48 -29.76
CA ARG A 85 -3.35 -31.97 -30.66
C ARG A 85 -3.33 -33.49 -30.80
N LYS A 86 -2.15 -34.11 -30.94
CA LYS A 86 -2.01 -35.57 -31.02
C LYS A 86 -2.48 -36.25 -29.74
N THR A 87 -2.05 -35.76 -28.58
CA THR A 87 -2.48 -36.29 -27.27
C THR A 87 -3.98 -36.11 -27.04
N ALA A 88 -4.58 -34.99 -27.43
CA ALA A 88 -6.03 -34.81 -27.37
C ALA A 88 -6.78 -35.78 -28.29
N SER A 89 -6.26 -36.04 -29.50
CA SER A 89 -6.87 -36.99 -30.44
C SER A 89 -6.79 -38.44 -29.94
N GLU A 90 -5.71 -38.83 -29.26
CA GLU A 90 -5.57 -40.15 -28.65
C GLU A 90 -6.52 -40.34 -27.45
N VAL A 91 -6.76 -39.28 -26.67
CA VAL A 91 -7.73 -39.33 -25.56
C VAL A 91 -9.15 -39.49 -26.08
N ASN A 92 -9.53 -38.80 -27.16
CA ASN A 92 -10.82 -38.99 -27.80
C ASN A 92 -10.98 -40.38 -28.42
N LYS A 93 -9.91 -40.92 -29.03
CA LYS A 93 -9.92 -42.27 -29.58
C LYS A 93 -10.10 -43.34 -28.50
N ARG A 94 -9.44 -43.17 -27.34
CA ARG A 94 -9.63 -44.05 -26.17
C ARG A 94 -11.04 -43.95 -25.57
N LYS A 95 -11.66 -42.76 -25.59
CA LYS A 95 -13.07 -42.60 -25.17
C LYS A 95 -14.04 -43.34 -26.08
N LEU A 96 -13.83 -43.28 -27.40
CA LEU A 96 -14.64 -44.00 -28.38
C LEU A 96 -14.46 -45.52 -28.26
N GLU A 97 -13.23 -46.00 -28.03
CA GLU A 97 -12.94 -47.43 -27.80
C GLU A 97 -13.53 -47.97 -26.48
N THR A 98 -13.78 -47.11 -25.48
CA THR A 98 -14.45 -47.51 -24.22
C THR A 98 -15.97 -47.56 -24.31
N GLU A 99 -16.59 -46.94 -25.33
CA GLU A 99 -18.05 -46.96 -25.52
C GLU A 99 -18.53 -48.16 -26.37
N ASP A 100 -17.63 -48.83 -27.10
CA ASP A 100 -17.97 -49.97 -27.97
C ASP A 100 -17.95 -51.37 -27.30
N VAL A 101 -17.70 -51.46 -25.99
CA VAL A 101 -17.69 -52.74 -25.25
C VAL A 101 -18.83 -52.79 -24.22
N SER A 102 -20.08 -52.79 -24.70
CA SER A 102 -21.17 -53.54 -24.05
C SER A 102 -22.47 -53.49 -24.86
N LYS A 103 -22.71 -54.54 -25.68
CA LYS A 103 -24.01 -55.22 -25.85
C LYS A 103 -23.90 -56.37 -26.88
N PRO A 104 -24.35 -57.60 -26.55
CA PRO A 104 -24.59 -58.64 -27.54
C PRO A 104 -25.98 -58.51 -28.20
N VAL A 105 -26.07 -59.18 -29.33
CA VAL A 105 -27.10 -59.21 -30.38
C VAL A 105 -28.34 -60.02 -29.95
N GLU A 106 -29.55 -59.53 -30.27
CA GLU A 106 -30.65 -60.25 -30.96
C GLU A 106 -31.91 -59.37 -31.13
N THR A 107 -32.55 -59.48 -32.29
CA THR A 107 -33.90 -59.01 -32.66
C THR A 107 -34.67 -60.24 -33.19
N PRO A 108 -36.00 -60.22 -33.43
CA PRO A 108 -37.04 -59.17 -33.20
C PRO A 108 -38.30 -59.71 -32.48
N GLU A 109 -39.17 -58.82 -31.96
CA GLU A 109 -40.66 -58.90 -32.04
C GLU A 109 -41.33 -57.74 -31.25
N LYS A 110 -42.46 -57.25 -31.75
CA LYS A 110 -43.46 -56.38 -31.08
C LYS A 110 -44.71 -57.27 -30.79
N PRO A 111 -45.74 -56.89 -30.00
CA PRO A 111 -46.05 -55.65 -29.25
C PRO A 111 -46.51 -55.93 -27.78
N GLU A 112 -47.17 -54.95 -27.12
CA GLU A 112 -47.92 -55.03 -25.83
C GLU A 112 -47.05 -54.95 -24.56
N SER A 113 -47.46 -54.51 -23.37
CA SER A 113 -48.44 -53.57 -22.82
C SER A 113 -48.10 -53.49 -21.32
N ASP A 114 -48.33 -52.33 -20.70
CA ASP A 114 -48.56 -52.09 -19.27
C ASP A 114 -47.44 -52.30 -18.22
N ASP A 115 -47.23 -51.19 -17.50
CA ASP A 115 -47.19 -51.02 -16.05
C ASP A 115 -45.92 -51.28 -15.18
N GLU A 116 -45.75 -50.28 -14.31
CA GLU A 116 -45.17 -50.25 -12.96
C GLU A 116 -43.73 -49.70 -12.70
N ASP A 117 -43.79 -48.60 -11.92
CA ASP A 117 -42.98 -48.25 -10.74
C ASP A 117 -41.80 -47.28 -10.83
N LEU A 118 -42.20 -46.01 -10.68
CA LEU A 118 -41.45 -44.87 -10.19
C LEU A 118 -41.25 -44.98 -8.65
N ILE A 119 -40.02 -45.08 -8.18
CA ILE A 119 -39.66 -44.95 -6.75
C ILE A 119 -38.96 -43.61 -6.52
N GLY A 120 -39.66 -42.68 -5.86
CA GLY A 120 -39.12 -41.41 -5.37
C GLY A 120 -40.13 -40.69 -4.44
N PRO A 121 -39.69 -40.02 -3.37
CA PRO A 121 -40.58 -39.53 -2.29
C PRO A 121 -41.47 -38.35 -2.74
N PRO A 122 -42.68 -38.18 -2.14
CA PRO A 122 -43.73 -37.30 -2.65
C PRO A 122 -43.54 -35.82 -2.28
N LEU A 123 -44.08 -34.95 -3.13
CA LEU A 123 -44.17 -33.49 -2.95
C LEU A 123 -45.34 -33.11 -2.00
N PRO A 124 -45.21 -32.04 -1.19
CA PRO A 124 -46.24 -31.62 -0.23
C PRO A 124 -47.48 -30.96 -0.89
N PRO A 125 -48.68 -31.04 -0.27
CA PRO A 125 -49.95 -30.77 -0.91
C PRO A 125 -50.39 -29.30 -0.77
N GLY A 126 -50.74 -28.64 -1.88
CA GLY A 126 -51.30 -27.27 -1.83
C GLY A 126 -51.55 -26.55 -3.15
N MET A 127 -51.31 -27.15 -4.32
CA MET A 127 -51.66 -26.52 -5.60
C MET A 127 -52.18 -27.56 -6.59
N SER A 128 -53.49 -27.55 -6.82
CA SER A 128 -54.15 -28.17 -7.97
C SER A 128 -54.86 -27.06 -8.75
N PRO A 129 -54.72 -26.98 -10.07
CA PRO A 129 -55.69 -26.31 -10.92
C PRO A 129 -56.58 -27.36 -11.62
N ASP A 130 -57.86 -27.37 -11.24
CA ASP A 130 -58.92 -28.00 -12.03
C ASP A 130 -59.21 -27.16 -13.28
N VAL A 131 -59.51 -27.87 -14.37
CA VAL A 131 -59.98 -27.32 -15.66
C VAL A 131 -61.43 -27.76 -15.87
N GLN A 132 -62.28 -26.81 -16.29
CA GLN A 132 -63.53 -26.90 -17.10
C GLN A 132 -64.55 -25.85 -16.60
N ALA A 133 -65.34 -25.11 -17.37
CA ALA A 133 -65.44 -24.82 -18.81
C ALA A 133 -66.43 -23.61 -19.00
N THR A 134 -66.07 -22.62 -19.86
CA THR A 134 -66.88 -21.79 -20.81
C THR A 134 -68.20 -21.08 -20.41
N PRO A 135 -68.74 -20.10 -21.20
CA PRO A 135 -68.20 -19.14 -22.21
C PRO A 135 -68.59 -17.65 -21.84
N GLU A 136 -68.12 -16.56 -22.46
CA GLU A 136 -68.49 -16.00 -23.77
C GLU A 136 -67.78 -14.65 -24.01
N THR A 137 -67.48 -14.35 -25.29
CA THR A 137 -67.27 -13.02 -25.92
C THR A 137 -66.05 -12.18 -25.50
N SER A 138 -65.21 -11.62 -26.38
CA SER A 138 -65.19 -11.54 -27.83
C SER A 138 -63.84 -10.95 -28.30
N LYS A 139 -63.40 -11.41 -29.49
CA LYS A 139 -62.38 -10.85 -30.43
C LYS A 139 -60.90 -10.99 -30.03
N GLN A 140 -60.16 -11.94 -30.60
CA GLN A 140 -59.56 -11.97 -31.97
C GLN A 140 -58.63 -10.77 -32.19
N THR A 141 -57.33 -10.92 -32.49
CA THR A 141 -56.61 -11.89 -33.35
C THR A 141 -55.17 -12.08 -32.83
N ASP A 142 -54.67 -13.31 -32.61
CA ASP A 142 -53.89 -14.16 -33.55
C ASP A 142 -52.69 -13.44 -34.17
N SER A 143 -51.44 -13.95 -34.19
CA SER A 143 -50.84 -15.30 -34.10
C SER A 143 -49.30 -15.08 -34.10
N ASP A 144 -48.35 -15.96 -33.75
CA ASP A 144 -48.32 -17.41 -33.61
C ASP A 144 -47.04 -17.85 -32.84
N LYS A 145 -47.21 -18.91 -32.03
CA LYS A 145 -46.34 -20.07 -31.70
C LYS A 145 -44.88 -20.11 -32.25
N ASN A 146 -43.87 -20.70 -31.60
CA ASN A 146 -43.83 -21.80 -30.64
C ASN A 146 -42.39 -22.08 -30.12
N LYS A 147 -42.34 -22.81 -28.98
CA LYS A 147 -41.32 -23.76 -28.47
C LYS A 147 -40.17 -23.25 -27.59
N GLU A 148 -40.38 -23.50 -26.29
CA GLU A 148 -39.35 -23.87 -25.32
C GLU A 148 -38.71 -25.22 -25.70
N ASP A 149 -37.40 -25.36 -25.42
CA ASP A 149 -36.94 -26.37 -24.46
C ASP A 149 -35.55 -26.02 -23.89
N LYS A 150 -35.38 -26.37 -22.61
CA LYS A 150 -34.26 -26.03 -21.74
C LYS A 150 -32.98 -26.83 -22.04
N SER A 151 -31.83 -26.15 -21.95
CA SER A 151 -30.60 -26.73 -21.43
C SER A 151 -29.77 -25.63 -20.77
N GLY A 152 -29.45 -25.81 -19.49
CA GLY A 152 -28.67 -24.84 -18.72
C GLY A 152 -27.21 -24.83 -19.17
N GLU A 153 -26.72 -23.64 -19.50
CA GLU A 153 -25.32 -23.26 -19.45
C GLU A 153 -25.24 -21.84 -18.90
N ASP A 154 -24.41 -21.66 -17.87
CA ASP A 154 -24.13 -20.38 -17.22
C ASP A 154 -23.45 -19.42 -18.21
N SER A 155 -24.25 -18.59 -18.88
CA SER A 155 -23.77 -17.49 -19.72
C SER A 155 -23.74 -16.19 -18.90
N TYR A 156 -22.54 -15.83 -18.44
CA TYR A 156 -22.26 -14.50 -17.92
C TYR A 156 -22.11 -13.51 -19.08
N ASP A 157 -23.20 -13.00 -19.69
CA ASP A 157 -23.04 -11.85 -20.62
C ASP A 157 -24.29 -11.00 -20.99
N GLU A 158 -25.42 -11.07 -20.27
CA GLU A 158 -26.63 -10.28 -20.68
C GLU A 158 -27.24 -9.36 -19.60
N LEU A 159 -26.43 -8.70 -18.77
CA LEU A 159 -26.92 -7.63 -17.87
C LEU A 159 -26.17 -6.31 -18.07
N SER A 160 -26.04 -5.86 -19.31
CA SER A 160 -25.53 -4.52 -19.62
C SER A 160 -26.28 -3.97 -20.84
N GLY A 161 -27.31 -3.16 -20.60
CA GLY A 161 -27.97 -2.46 -21.70
C GLY A 161 -29.28 -1.78 -21.36
N SER A 162 -30.30 -2.51 -20.89
CA SER A 162 -31.66 -1.94 -20.84
C SER A 162 -32.10 -1.38 -19.48
N ASP A 163 -31.58 -1.89 -18.36
CA ASP A 163 -32.03 -1.49 -17.01
C ASP A 163 -31.30 -0.26 -16.44
N ASP A 164 -30.16 0.13 -17.01
CA ASP A 164 -29.35 1.24 -16.49
C ASP A 164 -29.88 2.62 -16.92
N GLU A 165 -30.60 2.72 -18.04
CA GLU A 165 -31.13 3.99 -18.55
C GLU A 165 -32.37 4.51 -17.80
N GLU A 166 -33.14 3.63 -17.14
CA GLU A 166 -34.36 4.02 -16.40
C GLU A 166 -34.15 4.29 -14.89
N LEU A 167 -32.95 4.07 -14.35
CA LEU A 167 -32.67 4.30 -12.92
C LEU A 167 -32.34 5.76 -12.63
N SER A 168 -33.03 6.33 -11.63
CA SER A 168 -32.72 7.67 -11.10
C SER A 168 -31.25 7.77 -10.69
N LEU A 169 -30.65 8.94 -10.96
CA LEU A 169 -29.24 9.22 -10.71
C LEU A 169 -28.79 8.88 -9.28
N GLU A 170 -29.66 9.11 -8.29
CA GLU A 170 -29.43 8.78 -6.88
C GLU A 170 -29.19 7.28 -6.64
N LYS A 171 -29.94 6.42 -7.33
CA LYS A 171 -29.81 4.95 -7.22
C LYS A 171 -28.55 4.41 -7.90
N ARG A 172 -27.80 5.25 -8.62
CA ARG A 172 -26.50 4.91 -9.22
C ARG A 172 -25.36 4.98 -8.22
N ILE A 173 -25.50 5.77 -7.16
CA ILE A 173 -24.47 5.91 -6.15
C ILE A 173 -24.51 4.68 -5.24
N PRO A 174 -23.40 3.94 -5.09
CA PRO A 174 -23.35 2.78 -4.21
C PRO A 174 -23.21 3.23 -2.75
N TYR A 175 -24.32 3.44 -2.03
CA TYR A 175 -24.30 3.90 -0.62
C TYR A 175 -25.04 2.97 0.37
N THR A 176 -25.64 1.87 -0.10
CA THR A 176 -26.54 1.05 0.73
C THR A 176 -25.85 0.34 1.90
N HIS A 177 -24.62 -0.12 1.70
CA HIS A 177 -23.84 -0.84 2.71
C HIS A 177 -22.47 -0.18 2.85
N GLU A 178 -21.97 -0.16 4.08
CA GLU A 178 -20.64 0.35 4.40
C GLU A 178 -19.76 -0.74 4.99
N VAL A 179 -18.45 -0.62 4.73
CA VAL A 179 -17.39 -1.45 5.29
C VAL A 179 -16.29 -0.53 5.78
N GLU A 180 -15.84 -0.73 7.01
CA GLU A 180 -14.79 0.07 7.63
C GLU A 180 -13.49 -0.72 7.76
N MET A 181 -12.40 -0.20 7.20
CA MET A 181 -11.05 -0.76 7.32
C MET A 181 -10.21 0.18 8.18
N GLN A 182 -9.57 -0.35 9.23
CA GLN A 182 -8.72 0.45 10.12
C GLN A 182 -7.26 0.39 9.67
N HIS A 183 -6.75 1.48 9.12
CA HIS A 183 -5.33 1.61 8.76
C HIS A 183 -4.48 1.93 9.98
N GLY A 184 -4.88 2.94 10.75
CA GLY A 184 -4.11 3.48 11.86
C GLY A 184 -4.91 4.51 12.64
N THR A 185 -4.22 5.35 13.41
CA THR A 185 -4.87 6.39 14.23
C THR A 185 -4.86 7.77 13.58
N LYS A 186 -3.92 8.05 12.66
CA LYS A 186 -3.87 9.33 11.95
C LYS A 186 -4.49 9.26 10.57
N ALA A 187 -4.69 10.44 10.00
CA ALA A 187 -5.37 10.68 8.73
C ALA A 187 -4.81 9.88 7.55
N VAL A 188 -5.72 9.24 6.79
CA VAL A 188 -5.40 8.61 5.50
C VAL A 188 -5.42 9.68 4.41
N VAL A 189 -4.24 10.04 3.93
CA VAL A 189 -4.05 11.14 2.96
C VAL A 189 -4.12 10.64 1.52
N ALA A 190 -3.63 9.43 1.27
CA ALA A 190 -3.56 8.85 -0.06
C ALA A 190 -4.30 7.51 -0.14
N LEU A 191 -5.01 7.31 -1.25
CA LEU A 191 -5.70 6.07 -1.58
C LEU A 191 -5.38 5.72 -3.03
N ALA A 192 -5.22 4.44 -3.32
CA ALA A 192 -5.10 3.94 -4.68
C ALA A 192 -5.73 2.55 -4.77
N VAL A 193 -6.53 2.32 -5.82
CA VAL A 193 -7.15 1.03 -6.11
C VAL A 193 -6.54 0.46 -7.38
N ASP A 194 -6.27 -0.84 -7.39
CA ASP A 194 -5.85 -1.58 -8.58
C ASP A 194 -6.92 -1.42 -9.68
N PRO A 195 -6.56 -1.20 -10.96
CA PRO A 195 -7.53 -1.14 -12.07
C PRO A 195 -8.44 -2.37 -12.22
N SER A 196 -8.04 -3.51 -11.67
CA SER A 196 -8.87 -4.72 -11.57
C SER A 196 -9.81 -4.73 -10.36
N GLY A 197 -9.55 -3.90 -9.35
CA GLY A 197 -10.29 -3.84 -8.09
C GLY A 197 -9.95 -4.96 -7.10
N ALA A 198 -8.86 -5.70 -7.30
CA ALA A 198 -8.47 -6.78 -6.39
C ALA A 198 -7.74 -6.29 -5.14
N ARG A 199 -6.91 -5.24 -5.28
CA ARG A 199 -6.11 -4.66 -4.19
C ARG A 199 -6.39 -3.18 -4.00
N LEU A 200 -6.23 -2.74 -2.76
CA LEU A 200 -6.27 -1.34 -2.34
C LEU A 200 -4.97 -1.03 -1.59
N ALA A 201 -4.37 0.11 -1.90
CA ALA A 201 -3.24 0.67 -1.16
C ALA A 201 -3.68 1.97 -0.49
N THR A 202 -3.26 2.15 0.75
CA THR A 202 -3.66 3.28 1.59
C THR A 202 -2.40 3.88 2.21
N GLY A 203 -2.28 5.20 2.17
CA GLY A 203 -1.13 5.94 2.70
C GLY A 203 -1.61 6.90 3.78
N SER A 204 -1.01 6.78 4.97
CA SER A 204 -1.30 7.66 6.09
C SER A 204 -0.23 8.75 6.23
N ILE A 205 -0.59 9.78 6.98
CA ILE A 205 0.38 10.74 7.53
C ILE A 205 1.30 10.09 8.59
N ASP A 206 0.98 8.86 9.04
CA ASP A 206 1.82 8.00 9.87
C ASP A 206 3.06 7.41 9.17
N TYR A 207 3.34 7.81 7.92
CA TYR A 207 4.43 7.30 7.07
C TYR A 207 4.19 5.87 6.55
N ASP A 208 3.19 5.18 7.09
CA ASP A 208 2.79 3.84 6.70
C ASP A 208 2.01 3.82 5.39
N VAL A 209 2.34 2.84 4.56
CA VAL A 209 1.52 2.35 3.45
C VAL A 209 0.98 0.98 3.83
N SER A 210 -0.34 0.87 3.94
CA SER A 210 -1.03 -0.40 4.21
C SER A 210 -1.68 -0.92 2.94
N PHE A 211 -1.50 -2.22 2.72
CA PHE A 211 -2.02 -2.94 1.57
C PHE A 211 -3.17 -3.85 1.99
N TRP A 212 -4.20 -3.84 1.17
CA TRP A 212 -5.45 -4.57 1.37
C TRP A 212 -5.67 -5.45 0.14
N ASP A 213 -5.94 -6.72 0.38
CA ASP A 213 -6.29 -7.69 -0.66
C ASP A 213 -7.69 -8.25 -0.36
N PHE A 214 -8.66 -7.92 -1.20
CA PHE A 214 -10.05 -8.32 -0.95
C PHE A 214 -10.28 -9.83 -1.16
N ALA A 215 -9.41 -10.51 -1.92
CA ALA A 215 -9.48 -11.95 -2.12
C ALA A 215 -8.86 -12.73 -0.95
N GLY A 216 -7.79 -12.21 -0.34
CA GLY A 216 -7.15 -12.81 0.83
C GLY A 216 -7.79 -12.45 2.17
N MET A 217 -8.43 -11.28 2.27
CA MET A 217 -8.98 -10.74 3.52
C MET A 217 -10.30 -11.42 3.89
N ASP A 218 -10.51 -11.56 5.21
CA ASP A 218 -11.73 -12.07 5.82
C ASP A 218 -12.56 -10.92 6.43
N SER A 219 -13.64 -11.25 7.15
CA SER A 219 -14.47 -10.27 7.84
C SER A 219 -13.74 -9.46 8.92
N SER A 220 -12.48 -9.80 9.29
CA SER A 220 -11.69 -9.01 10.24
C SER A 220 -11.09 -7.75 9.61
N LEU A 221 -11.13 -7.65 8.28
CA LEU A 221 -10.76 -6.45 7.53
C LEU A 221 -9.40 -5.89 7.96
N ARG A 222 -8.39 -6.77 8.08
CA ARG A 222 -7.02 -6.41 8.43
C ARG A 222 -6.14 -6.29 7.20
N SER A 223 -5.23 -5.34 7.20
CA SER A 223 -4.23 -5.19 6.15
C SER A 223 -3.35 -6.44 6.14
N PHE A 224 -3.00 -6.92 4.94
CA PHE A 224 -2.13 -8.10 4.84
C PHE A 224 -0.67 -7.72 5.05
N ARG A 225 -0.31 -6.46 4.76
CA ARG A 225 1.04 -5.91 4.89
C ARG A 225 0.96 -4.41 5.15
N THR A 226 1.81 -3.94 6.06
CA THR A 226 2.09 -2.53 6.31
C THR A 226 3.58 -2.31 6.11
N LEU A 227 3.95 -1.22 5.44
CA LEU A 227 5.35 -0.89 5.15
C LEU A 227 5.60 0.61 5.21
N GLN A 228 6.83 0.99 5.54
CA GLN A 228 7.29 2.38 5.60
C GLN A 228 8.32 2.61 4.51
N PRO A 229 7.92 2.96 3.27
CA PRO A 229 8.86 3.00 2.15
C PRO A 229 9.82 4.20 2.25
N CYS A 230 9.38 5.30 2.87
CA CYS A 230 10.15 6.54 2.98
C CYS A 230 10.48 6.93 4.43
N GLU A 231 10.33 5.98 5.36
CA GLU A 231 10.54 6.01 6.83
C GLU A 231 10.05 7.27 7.56
N ASN A 232 10.64 8.42 7.28
CA ASN A 232 10.43 9.69 7.99
C ASN A 232 9.52 10.68 7.24
N HIS A 233 9.02 10.34 6.05
CA HIS A 233 8.26 11.28 5.22
C HIS A 233 6.79 10.87 5.07
N PRO A 234 5.83 11.80 5.28
CA PRO A 234 4.41 11.50 5.12
C PRO A 234 4.11 11.18 3.66
N ILE A 235 3.23 10.20 3.46
CA ILE A 235 2.74 9.84 2.13
C ILE A 235 1.74 10.90 1.71
N LYS A 236 1.97 11.49 0.53
CA LYS A 236 1.09 12.54 -0.03
C LYS A 236 0.20 12.01 -1.14
N ALA A 237 0.73 11.16 -2.01
CA ALA A 237 -0.03 10.56 -3.10
C ALA A 237 0.40 9.12 -3.38
N LEU A 238 -0.58 8.31 -3.76
CA LEU A 238 -0.41 6.93 -4.19
C LEU A 238 -1.20 6.75 -5.49
N GLN A 239 -0.63 6.04 -6.46
CA GLN A 239 -1.37 5.63 -7.65
C GLN A 239 -0.85 4.30 -8.19
N TYR A 240 -1.77 3.39 -8.52
CA TYR A 240 -1.44 2.17 -9.28
C TYR A 240 -1.13 2.51 -10.73
N SER A 241 -0.20 1.77 -11.33
CA SER A 241 -0.03 1.73 -12.78
C SER A 241 -1.34 1.30 -13.45
N ALA A 242 -1.52 1.69 -14.72
CA ALA A 242 -2.70 1.31 -15.50
C ALA A 242 -2.90 -0.21 -15.62
N THR A 243 -1.84 -0.99 -15.44
CA THR A 243 -1.86 -2.46 -15.42
C THR A 243 -2.14 -3.05 -14.02
N GLY A 244 -1.89 -2.30 -12.95
CA GLY A 244 -1.98 -2.78 -11.57
C GLY A 244 -0.73 -3.48 -11.04
N ASP A 245 0.34 -3.58 -11.83
CA ASP A 245 1.58 -4.27 -11.43
C ASP A 245 2.36 -3.46 -10.38
N SER A 246 2.54 -2.16 -10.63
CA SER A 246 3.35 -1.26 -9.80
C SER A 246 2.54 -0.14 -9.18
N ILE A 247 3.04 0.41 -8.08
CA ILE A 247 2.44 1.51 -7.33
C ILE A 247 3.47 2.62 -7.21
N LEU A 248 3.09 3.82 -7.64
CA LEU A 248 3.89 5.01 -7.42
C LEU A 248 3.59 5.54 -6.01
N VAL A 249 4.64 5.65 -5.20
CA VAL A 249 4.60 6.22 -3.87
C VAL A 249 5.28 7.58 -3.87
N VAL A 250 4.46 8.61 -3.64
CA VAL A 250 4.90 9.98 -3.50
C VAL A 250 4.79 10.38 -2.04
N SER A 251 5.91 10.75 -1.46
CA SER A 251 6.03 11.18 -0.07
C SER A 251 6.54 12.62 -0.01
N GLY A 252 6.67 13.17 1.20
CA GLY A 252 7.41 14.41 1.43
C GLY A 252 8.91 14.34 1.10
N SER A 253 9.45 13.18 0.68
CA SER A 253 10.82 13.08 0.14
C SER A 253 10.91 13.78 -1.21
N ALA A 254 12.13 14.14 -1.63
CA ALA A 254 12.41 14.61 -2.99
C ALA A 254 12.47 13.45 -4.00
N GLN A 255 12.54 12.20 -3.52
CA GLN A 255 12.62 11.02 -4.36
C GLN A 255 11.28 10.29 -4.34
N ALA A 256 10.77 9.95 -5.51
CA ALA A 256 9.61 9.08 -5.64
C ALA A 256 10.08 7.63 -5.66
N LYS A 257 9.33 6.75 -4.99
CA LYS A 257 9.56 5.31 -5.01
C LYS A 257 8.46 4.63 -5.81
N VAL A 258 8.82 3.61 -6.57
CA VAL A 258 7.85 2.70 -7.20
C VAL A 258 7.96 1.37 -6.50
N LEU A 259 6.84 0.92 -5.96
CA LEU A 259 6.70 -0.38 -5.33
C LEU A 259 6.06 -1.37 -6.30
N ASP A 260 6.40 -2.63 -6.16
CA ASP A 260 5.64 -3.73 -6.76
C ASP A 260 4.31 -3.91 -6.04
N ARG A 261 3.42 -4.71 -6.61
CA ARG A 261 2.11 -5.06 -6.06
C ARG A 261 2.19 -5.60 -4.63
N ASP A 262 3.29 -6.29 -4.31
CA ASP A 262 3.56 -6.86 -2.99
C ASP A 262 4.31 -5.91 -2.04
N GLY A 263 4.68 -4.71 -2.50
CA GLY A 263 5.33 -3.69 -1.67
C GLY A 263 6.85 -3.74 -1.66
N PHE A 264 7.48 -4.50 -2.57
CA PHE A 264 8.93 -4.46 -2.76
C PHE A 264 9.32 -3.24 -3.59
N GLU A 265 10.46 -2.62 -3.27
CA GLU A 265 10.95 -1.45 -4.01
C GLU A 265 11.50 -1.89 -5.37
N VAL A 266 10.88 -1.42 -6.45
CA VAL A 266 11.33 -1.66 -7.83
C VAL A 266 12.24 -0.52 -8.30
N LEU A 267 11.86 0.71 -7.96
CA LEU A 267 12.52 1.92 -8.43
C LEU A 267 12.60 2.95 -7.31
N GLU A 268 13.74 3.63 -7.22
CA GLU A 268 13.88 4.88 -6.48
C GLU A 268 14.41 5.95 -7.43
N CYS A 269 13.71 7.07 -7.55
CA CYS A 269 14.15 8.18 -8.40
C CYS A 269 15.39 8.85 -7.81
N VAL A 270 16.29 9.31 -8.68
CA VAL A 270 17.48 10.06 -8.24
C VAL A 270 17.10 11.38 -7.58
N LYS A 271 17.82 11.76 -6.51
CA LYS A 271 17.74 13.11 -5.94
C LYS A 271 18.51 14.11 -6.80
N GLY A 272 17.94 15.29 -7.03
CA GLY A 272 18.62 16.38 -7.72
C GLY A 272 19.65 17.09 -6.85
N ASP A 273 20.63 17.72 -7.48
CA ASP A 273 21.53 18.64 -6.79
C ASP A 273 20.77 19.91 -6.39
N GLN A 274 20.66 20.14 -5.08
CA GLN A 274 19.91 21.24 -4.49
C GLN A 274 20.55 22.62 -4.68
N TYR A 275 21.83 22.68 -5.03
CA TYR A 275 22.57 23.95 -5.14
C TYR A 275 22.54 24.53 -6.56
N ILE A 276 22.06 23.78 -7.54
CA ILE A 276 21.93 24.26 -8.92
C ILE A 276 20.64 25.06 -9.06
N THR A 277 20.75 26.28 -9.58
CA THR A 277 19.60 27.19 -9.77
C THR A 277 18.77 26.85 -11.01
N ASP A 278 19.41 26.36 -12.08
CA ASP A 278 18.71 25.94 -13.28
C ASP A 278 18.22 24.49 -13.16
N MET A 279 16.90 24.36 -12.99
CA MET A 279 16.24 23.06 -12.84
C MET A 279 16.30 22.16 -14.07
N ALA A 280 16.70 22.66 -15.25
CA ALA A 280 16.92 21.79 -16.41
C ALA A 280 18.20 20.95 -16.28
N ARG A 281 19.17 21.39 -15.46
CA ARG A 281 20.45 20.70 -15.26
C ARG A 281 20.40 19.69 -14.12
N THR A 282 19.38 19.74 -13.27
CA THR A 282 19.23 18.83 -12.13
C THR A 282 18.53 17.55 -12.57
N LYS A 283 19.17 16.40 -12.30
CA LYS A 283 18.68 15.08 -12.74
C LYS A 283 17.39 14.63 -12.05
N GLY A 284 17.11 15.11 -10.84
CA GLY A 284 15.89 14.81 -10.10
C GLY A 284 15.43 15.97 -9.25
N HIS A 285 14.41 15.74 -8.42
CA HIS A 285 13.83 16.80 -7.58
C HIS A 285 14.75 17.21 -6.46
N THR A 286 14.71 18.50 -6.15
CA THR A 286 15.55 19.13 -5.12
C THR A 286 14.77 19.41 -3.83
N ALA A 287 13.44 19.47 -3.91
CA ALA A 287 12.53 19.70 -2.79
C ALA A 287 11.49 18.58 -2.68
N SER A 288 10.62 18.66 -1.66
CA SER A 288 9.59 17.64 -1.43
C SER A 288 8.65 17.49 -2.62
N LEU A 289 8.20 16.27 -2.87
CA LEU A 289 7.16 16.01 -3.85
C LEU A 289 5.78 16.38 -3.28
N ASN A 290 4.82 16.66 -4.14
CA ASN A 290 3.43 16.95 -3.75
C ASN A 290 2.48 15.88 -4.27
N SER A 291 2.56 15.54 -5.55
CA SER A 291 1.71 14.55 -6.21
C SER A 291 2.50 13.83 -7.32
N GLY A 292 1.93 12.76 -7.85
CA GLY A 292 2.48 12.03 -8.98
C GLY A 292 1.40 11.21 -9.66
N CYS A 293 1.58 10.96 -10.95
CA CYS A 293 0.60 10.29 -11.78
C CYS A 293 1.25 9.33 -12.77
N TRP A 294 0.65 8.16 -12.97
CA TRP A 294 1.04 7.25 -14.06
C TRP A 294 0.44 7.71 -15.38
N HIS A 295 1.18 7.51 -16.47
CA HIS A 295 0.61 7.66 -17.79
C HIS A 295 -0.44 6.55 -18.04
N PRO A 296 -1.62 6.86 -18.63
CA PRO A 296 -2.71 5.89 -18.77
C PRO A 296 -2.45 4.76 -19.77
N HIS A 297 -1.76 5.03 -20.88
CA HIS A 297 -1.46 4.03 -21.90
C HIS A 297 -0.03 3.44 -21.82
N ILE A 298 0.97 4.28 -21.61
CA ILE A 298 2.37 3.89 -21.48
C ILE A 298 2.64 3.42 -20.05
N ARG A 299 2.90 2.13 -19.86
CA ARG A 299 3.08 1.50 -18.55
C ARG A 299 4.29 2.03 -17.76
N GLU A 300 5.36 2.38 -18.46
CA GLU A 300 6.67 2.67 -17.86
C GLU A 300 6.88 4.14 -17.53
N GLU A 301 5.96 5.01 -17.96
CA GLU A 301 6.06 6.45 -17.82
C GLU A 301 5.17 6.97 -16.69
N PHE A 302 5.75 7.79 -15.82
CA PHE A 302 5.03 8.48 -14.77
C PHE A 302 5.56 9.89 -14.60
N MET A 303 4.75 10.73 -13.96
CA MET A 303 5.04 12.12 -13.70
C MET A 303 5.03 12.40 -12.21
N THR A 304 5.89 13.32 -11.77
CA THR A 304 5.93 13.79 -10.38
C THR A 304 5.97 15.31 -10.36
N CYS A 305 5.31 15.91 -9.37
CA CYS A 305 5.39 17.34 -9.11
C CYS A 305 6.03 17.61 -7.75
N SER A 306 6.76 18.72 -7.67
CA SER A 306 7.54 19.09 -6.48
C SER A 306 7.41 20.56 -6.16
N GLN A 307 7.65 20.89 -4.89
CA GLN A 307 7.79 22.26 -4.40
C GLN A 307 8.96 23.02 -5.05
N ASP A 308 9.89 22.34 -5.75
CA ASP A 308 10.99 22.98 -6.48
C ASP A 308 10.53 23.84 -7.68
N GLY A 309 9.25 23.78 -8.03
CA GLY A 309 8.67 24.52 -9.15
C GLY A 309 8.76 23.76 -10.47
N THR A 310 8.91 22.43 -10.42
CA THR A 310 8.98 21.59 -11.62
C THR A 310 8.03 20.41 -11.56
N LEU A 311 7.60 19.99 -12.75
CA LEU A 311 7.12 18.64 -12.98
C LEU A 311 8.17 17.88 -13.76
N ARG A 312 8.42 16.63 -13.37
CA ARG A 312 9.32 15.74 -14.09
C ARG A 312 8.60 14.52 -14.60
N LEU A 313 8.94 14.14 -15.81
CA LEU A 313 8.54 12.87 -16.41
C LEU A 313 9.66 11.86 -16.21
N TRP A 314 9.32 10.67 -15.77
CA TRP A 314 10.24 9.59 -15.44
C TRP A 314 9.89 8.35 -16.26
N LEU A 315 10.92 7.57 -16.56
CA LEU A 315 10.78 6.24 -17.14
C LEU A 315 11.28 5.22 -16.12
N THR A 316 10.55 4.13 -15.96
CA THR A 316 10.90 3.07 -15.00
C THR A 316 12.22 2.40 -15.38
N GLU A 317 12.56 2.33 -16.67
CA GLU A 317 13.83 1.75 -17.13
C GLU A 317 15.07 2.58 -16.74
N ASN A 318 14.92 3.90 -16.54
CA ASN A 318 16.06 4.79 -16.27
C ASN A 318 15.83 5.68 -15.04
N PRO A 319 16.07 5.18 -13.81
CA PRO A 319 15.90 5.96 -12.57
C PRO A 319 16.89 7.11 -12.40
N LYS A 320 18.02 7.07 -13.13
CA LYS A 320 19.15 7.99 -12.92
C LYS A 320 18.92 9.38 -13.52
N GLN A 321 17.91 9.52 -14.37
CA GLN A 321 17.58 10.78 -15.02
C GLN A 321 16.10 10.82 -15.39
N HIS A 322 15.49 12.00 -15.25
CA HIS A 322 14.17 12.25 -15.82
C HIS A 322 14.21 12.30 -17.36
N LYS A 323 13.10 11.93 -18.00
CA LYS A 323 12.89 12.03 -19.45
C LYS A 323 12.71 13.49 -19.89
N ALA A 324 11.91 14.26 -19.15
CA ALA A 324 11.65 15.66 -19.45
C ALA A 324 11.34 16.48 -18.18
N VAL A 325 11.55 17.79 -18.26
CA VAL A 325 11.22 18.77 -17.21
C VAL A 325 10.22 19.78 -17.75
N ILE A 326 9.17 20.03 -16.97
CA ILE A 326 8.17 21.06 -17.21
C ILE A 326 8.32 22.13 -16.12
N LYS A 327 8.42 23.39 -16.53
CA LYS A 327 8.64 24.54 -15.65
C LYS A 327 7.40 25.44 -15.67
N PRO A 328 6.42 25.26 -14.75
CA PRO A 328 5.31 26.18 -14.61
C PRO A 328 5.78 27.60 -14.26
N ARG A 329 5.11 28.60 -14.82
CA ARG A 329 5.47 30.02 -14.66
C ARG A 329 4.27 30.82 -14.16
N GLN A 330 4.50 31.72 -13.21
CA GLN A 330 3.51 32.70 -12.78
C GLN A 330 3.41 33.87 -13.79
N GLN A 331 2.40 34.73 -13.64
CA GLN A 331 2.36 36.04 -14.27
C GLN A 331 3.65 36.82 -13.92
N GLY A 332 4.42 37.25 -14.92
CA GLY A 332 5.73 37.89 -14.74
C GLY A 332 6.94 36.94 -14.89
N GLY A 333 6.72 35.66 -15.21
CA GLY A 333 7.81 34.72 -15.55
C GLY A 333 8.54 34.12 -14.35
N LEU A 334 8.11 34.44 -13.12
CA LEU A 334 8.62 33.84 -11.89
C LEU A 334 8.25 32.35 -11.82
N LYS A 335 9.04 31.59 -11.04
CA LYS A 335 8.74 30.17 -10.75
C LYS A 335 7.53 30.07 -9.82
N THR A 336 6.66 29.10 -10.07
CA THR A 336 5.53 28.76 -9.19
C THR A 336 5.58 27.27 -8.86
N SER A 337 5.20 26.88 -7.64
CA SER A 337 5.23 25.50 -7.19
C SER A 337 3.97 24.75 -7.62
N PRO A 338 4.09 23.66 -8.39
CA PRO A 338 2.96 22.79 -8.70
C PRO A 338 2.50 21.99 -7.48
N THR A 339 1.21 21.99 -7.18
CA THR A 339 0.60 21.27 -6.05
C THR A 339 0.06 19.91 -6.49
N THR A 340 -0.58 19.86 -7.66
CA THR A 340 -1.15 18.64 -8.22
C THR A 340 -0.85 18.52 -9.71
N CYS A 341 -0.76 17.28 -10.19
CA CYS A 341 -0.42 16.99 -11.56
C CYS A 341 -1.13 15.74 -12.07
N VAL A 342 -1.62 15.78 -13.30
CA VAL A 342 -2.42 14.70 -13.87
C VAL A 342 -2.25 14.62 -15.38
N PHE A 343 -2.23 13.39 -15.91
CA PHE A 343 -2.37 13.15 -17.34
C PHE A 343 -3.83 13.21 -17.76
N SER A 344 -4.10 13.73 -18.95
CA SER A 344 -5.38 13.48 -19.63
C SER A 344 -5.59 11.97 -19.80
N ARG A 345 -6.84 11.51 -19.82
CA ARG A 345 -7.14 10.08 -20.02
C ARG A 345 -6.57 9.52 -21.33
N ASP A 346 -6.47 10.35 -22.36
CA ASP A 346 -5.86 10.00 -23.65
C ASP A 346 -4.31 9.99 -23.63
N GLY A 347 -3.69 10.42 -22.52
CA GLY A 347 -2.23 10.58 -22.38
C GLY A 347 -1.61 11.75 -23.15
N ASN A 348 -2.37 12.46 -23.98
CA ASN A 348 -1.85 13.50 -24.87
C ASN A 348 -1.56 14.84 -24.18
N THR A 349 -2.22 15.15 -23.07
CA THR A 349 -2.07 16.43 -22.37
C THR A 349 -1.66 16.20 -20.92
N VAL A 350 -0.75 17.03 -20.43
CA VAL A 350 -0.35 17.09 -19.02
C VAL A 350 -0.95 18.33 -18.41
N ALA A 351 -1.70 18.20 -17.32
CA ALA A 351 -2.24 19.32 -16.55
C ALA A 351 -1.54 19.44 -15.19
N CYS A 352 -1.42 20.69 -14.75
CA CYS A 352 -0.86 21.05 -13.46
C CYS A 352 -1.70 22.13 -12.79
N GLY A 353 -1.96 21.93 -11.51
CA GLY A 353 -2.44 22.97 -10.61
C GLY A 353 -1.26 23.58 -9.87
N CYS A 354 -1.16 24.90 -9.85
CA CYS A 354 -0.09 25.62 -9.19
C CYS A 354 -0.60 26.28 -7.90
N TYR A 355 0.33 26.55 -6.97
CA TYR A 355 0.03 27.24 -5.70
C TYR A 355 -0.50 28.67 -5.89
N ASP A 356 -0.23 29.29 -7.04
CA ASP A 356 -0.74 30.63 -7.37
C ASP A 356 -2.23 30.65 -7.77
N GLY A 357 -2.90 29.49 -7.80
CA GLY A 357 -4.28 29.34 -8.25
C GLY A 357 -4.41 29.19 -9.77
N SER A 358 -3.29 29.05 -10.51
CA SER A 358 -3.31 28.85 -11.96
C SER A 358 -3.36 27.38 -12.37
N ILE A 359 -4.09 27.09 -13.45
CA ILE A 359 -4.09 25.81 -14.13
C ILE A 359 -3.27 25.96 -15.42
N GLN A 360 -2.26 25.12 -15.58
CA GLN A 360 -1.38 25.13 -16.74
C GLN A 360 -1.38 23.75 -17.39
N MET A 361 -1.49 23.71 -18.72
CA MET A 361 -1.49 22.46 -19.48
C MET A 361 -0.48 22.50 -20.61
N TRP A 362 0.12 21.34 -20.89
CA TRP A 362 1.08 21.15 -21.97
C TRP A 362 0.69 19.95 -22.81
N ASP A 363 0.95 20.04 -24.11
CA ASP A 363 0.86 18.91 -25.03
C ASP A 363 2.06 17.97 -24.79
N HIS A 364 1.78 16.73 -24.42
CA HIS A 364 2.78 15.70 -24.14
C HIS A 364 3.58 15.30 -25.39
N ARG A 365 3.04 15.53 -26.59
CA ARG A 365 3.69 15.20 -27.87
C ARG A 365 4.68 16.27 -28.32
N ARG A 366 4.63 17.46 -27.72
CA ARG A 366 5.47 18.61 -28.08
C ARG A 366 6.54 18.82 -27.02
N ASN A 367 7.50 19.68 -27.34
CA ASN A 367 8.41 20.19 -26.32
C ASN A 367 7.63 21.06 -25.32
N PHE A 368 7.79 20.79 -24.03
CA PHE A 368 7.11 21.43 -22.90
C PHE A 368 7.46 22.92 -22.67
N VAL A 369 7.83 23.64 -23.72
CA VAL A 369 8.26 25.05 -23.67
C VAL A 369 7.06 25.98 -23.50
N ASN A 370 6.02 25.77 -24.31
CA ASN A 370 4.82 26.60 -24.31
C ASN A 370 3.63 25.83 -23.74
N THR A 371 2.83 26.51 -22.92
CA THR A 371 1.56 25.98 -22.44
C THR A 371 0.54 25.96 -23.58
N THR A 372 -0.15 24.84 -23.75
CA THR A 372 -1.25 24.71 -24.72
C THR A 372 -2.49 25.44 -24.23
N LEU A 373 -2.83 25.23 -22.96
CA LEU A 373 -3.91 25.93 -22.26
C LEU A 373 -3.36 26.48 -20.95
N LEU A 374 -3.76 27.71 -20.63
CA LEU A 374 -3.28 28.43 -19.47
C LEU A 374 -4.42 29.28 -18.93
N LEU A 375 -4.74 29.06 -17.66
CA LEU A 375 -5.71 29.86 -16.93
C LEU A 375 -5.07 30.35 -15.63
N ARG A 376 -4.89 31.67 -15.53
CA ARG A 376 -4.20 32.31 -14.40
C ARG A 376 -5.11 32.49 -13.18
N ASP A 377 -6.36 32.87 -13.42
CA ASP A 377 -7.35 33.15 -12.37
C ASP A 377 -8.33 31.99 -12.21
N ALA A 378 -7.82 30.75 -12.18
CA ALA A 378 -8.69 29.58 -12.04
C ALA A 378 -9.27 29.49 -10.63
N HIS A 379 -8.43 29.65 -9.61
CA HIS A 379 -8.79 29.75 -8.19
C HIS A 379 -8.32 31.08 -7.60
N GLN A 380 -8.71 31.36 -6.34
CA GLN A 380 -8.24 32.57 -5.66
C GLN A 380 -6.70 32.65 -5.64
N LYS A 381 -6.16 33.87 -5.71
CA LYS A 381 -4.70 34.08 -5.71
C LYS A 381 -4.11 33.53 -4.41
N GLN A 382 -2.99 32.81 -4.53
CA GLN A 382 -2.31 32.14 -3.41
C GLN A 382 -3.14 31.04 -2.73
N SER A 383 -4.19 30.56 -3.40
CA SER A 383 -4.86 29.32 -3.03
C SER A 383 -4.34 28.18 -3.89
N GLU A 384 -3.93 27.11 -3.24
CA GLU A 384 -3.47 25.90 -3.92
C GLU A 384 -4.64 25.09 -4.49
N ILE A 385 -4.36 24.43 -5.60
CA ILE A 385 -5.30 23.50 -6.22
C ILE A 385 -4.99 22.12 -5.64
N SER A 386 -5.92 21.57 -4.86
CA SER A 386 -5.73 20.28 -4.16
C SER A 386 -5.83 19.10 -5.12
N SER A 387 -6.78 19.15 -6.07
CA SER A 387 -6.99 18.08 -7.04
C SER A 387 -7.48 18.60 -8.39
N ILE A 388 -7.09 17.87 -9.43
CA ILE A 388 -7.55 18.04 -10.81
C ILE A 388 -7.97 16.67 -11.31
N ALA A 389 -9.19 16.56 -11.80
CA ALA A 389 -9.71 15.36 -12.44
C ALA A 389 -10.15 15.66 -13.87
N TYR A 390 -9.74 14.81 -14.79
CA TYR A 390 -10.31 14.74 -16.13
C TYR A 390 -11.53 13.84 -16.12
N SER A 391 -12.59 14.24 -16.84
CA SER A 391 -13.71 13.35 -17.13
C SER A 391 -13.25 12.18 -18.00
N TYR A 392 -13.91 11.03 -17.88
CA TYR A 392 -13.60 9.80 -18.62
C TYR A 392 -13.76 9.96 -20.14
N LEU A 393 -14.73 10.78 -20.58
CA LEU A 393 -14.96 11.19 -21.97
C LEU A 393 -14.02 12.30 -22.45
N GLY A 394 -13.20 12.89 -21.57
CA GLY A 394 -12.22 13.91 -21.91
C GLY A 394 -12.79 15.27 -22.33
N SER A 395 -14.08 15.53 -22.08
CA SER A 395 -14.72 16.81 -22.43
C SER A 395 -14.64 17.85 -21.31
N TYR A 396 -14.66 17.39 -20.05
CA TYR A 396 -14.66 18.26 -18.88
C TYR A 396 -13.42 18.07 -18.00
N LEU A 397 -13.11 19.11 -17.25
CA LEU A 397 -12.09 19.11 -16.20
C LEU A 397 -12.70 19.65 -14.91
N ALA A 398 -12.57 18.92 -13.80
CA ALA A 398 -12.95 19.39 -12.48
C ALA A 398 -11.70 19.77 -11.68
N THR A 399 -11.73 20.92 -11.01
CA THR A 399 -10.65 21.37 -10.14
C THR A 399 -11.17 21.71 -8.76
N ARG A 400 -10.51 21.18 -7.74
CA ARG A 400 -10.79 21.49 -6.34
C ARG A 400 -9.67 22.39 -5.81
N GLY A 401 -10.05 23.51 -5.22
CA GLY A 401 -9.14 24.45 -4.59
C GLY A 401 -9.26 24.42 -3.07
N ASN A 402 -8.23 24.89 -2.39
CA ASN A 402 -8.24 25.20 -0.96
C ASN A 402 -8.95 26.56 -0.68
N ASP A 403 -9.54 27.18 -1.70
CA ASP A 403 -10.45 28.32 -1.60
C ASP A 403 -11.90 27.89 -1.32
N ASP A 404 -12.08 26.64 -0.89
CA ASP A 404 -13.36 25.99 -0.63
C ASP A 404 -14.31 25.97 -1.83
N THR A 405 -13.74 26.00 -3.05
CA THR A 405 -14.52 25.91 -4.30
C THR A 405 -14.15 24.68 -5.12
N LEU A 406 -15.17 24.09 -5.74
CA LEU A 406 -15.03 23.12 -6.83
C LEU A 406 -15.46 23.81 -8.12
N LYS A 407 -14.62 23.78 -9.15
CA LYS A 407 -14.91 24.39 -10.45
C LYS A 407 -14.91 23.35 -11.55
N LEU A 408 -15.93 23.43 -12.41
CA LEU A 408 -16.05 22.58 -13.59
C LEU A 408 -15.74 23.40 -14.84
N TRP A 409 -14.91 22.86 -15.71
CA TRP A 409 -14.41 23.51 -16.91
C TRP A 409 -14.73 22.69 -18.15
N ASP A 410 -15.09 23.38 -19.23
CA ASP A 410 -15.12 22.79 -20.57
C ASP A 410 -13.74 22.96 -21.21
N LEU A 411 -13.13 21.87 -21.66
CA LEU A 411 -11.82 21.93 -22.31
C LEU A 411 -11.88 22.61 -23.69
N ARG A 412 -13.03 22.64 -24.35
CA ARG A 412 -13.24 23.36 -25.62
C ARG A 412 -13.29 24.87 -25.40
N ASN A 413 -13.82 25.31 -24.25
CA ASN A 413 -13.92 26.72 -23.86
C ASN A 413 -13.34 26.96 -22.47
N PHE A 414 -12.03 26.83 -22.36
CA PHE A 414 -11.30 26.84 -21.08
C PHE A 414 -11.12 28.24 -20.44
N LYS A 415 -11.78 29.29 -20.96
CA LYS A 415 -11.59 30.67 -20.46
C LYS A 415 -12.40 30.99 -19.21
N LYS A 416 -13.54 30.33 -19.01
CA LYS A 416 -14.46 30.57 -17.91
C LYS A 416 -14.93 29.24 -17.33
N PRO A 417 -15.16 29.15 -16.01
CA PRO A 417 -15.74 27.96 -15.42
C PRO A 417 -17.20 27.84 -15.88
N LEU A 418 -17.64 26.62 -16.18
CA LEU A 418 -19.06 26.33 -16.44
C LEU A 418 -19.87 26.54 -15.16
N LYS A 419 -19.35 26.01 -14.05
CA LYS A 419 -19.95 26.10 -12.73
C LYS A 419 -18.88 26.25 -11.67
N VAL A 420 -19.20 27.06 -10.66
CA VAL A 420 -18.48 27.16 -9.41
C VAL A 420 -19.43 26.65 -8.34
N PHE A 421 -18.97 25.66 -7.57
CA PHE A 421 -19.64 25.18 -6.37
C PHE A 421 -18.89 25.77 -5.17
N ASP A 422 -19.60 26.56 -4.37
CA ASP A 422 -19.06 27.27 -3.21
C ASP A 422 -19.45 26.55 -1.90
N ASN A 423 -18.90 27.03 -0.77
CA ASN A 423 -19.15 26.50 0.57
C ASN A 423 -18.68 25.05 0.79
N LEU A 424 -17.62 24.63 0.10
CA LEU A 424 -17.06 23.30 0.22
C LEU A 424 -15.80 23.34 1.09
N PHE A 425 -15.95 23.26 2.41
CA PHE A 425 -14.79 23.39 3.31
C PHE A 425 -13.75 22.29 3.09
N SER A 426 -12.49 22.70 2.96
CA SER A 426 -11.33 21.80 2.92
C SER A 426 -10.32 22.19 3.99
N ARG A 427 -9.94 21.21 4.83
CA ARG A 427 -8.84 21.39 5.79
C ARG A 427 -7.51 20.86 5.28
N TYR A 428 -7.57 19.79 4.48
CA TYR A 428 -6.40 19.10 3.96
C TYR A 428 -6.13 19.53 2.53
N GLU A 429 -4.86 19.79 2.23
CA GLU A 429 -4.37 20.18 0.91
C GLU A 429 -4.55 19.07 -0.14
N GLN A 430 -4.81 17.83 0.29
CA GLN A 430 -5.00 16.64 -0.57
C GLN A 430 -6.47 16.28 -0.81
N THR A 431 -7.39 17.20 -0.49
CA THR A 431 -8.84 16.97 -0.71
C THR A 431 -9.14 16.69 -2.18
N ASP A 432 -9.81 15.59 -2.46
CA ASP A 432 -10.03 15.12 -3.84
C ASP A 432 -11.31 15.63 -4.51
N CYS A 433 -11.27 15.62 -5.84
CA CYS A 433 -12.43 15.63 -6.69
C CYS A 433 -12.29 14.53 -7.73
N SER A 434 -13.38 13.87 -8.09
CA SER A 434 -13.35 12.94 -9.22
C SER A 434 -14.72 12.80 -9.87
N PHE A 435 -14.72 12.23 -11.07
CA PHE A 435 -15.93 11.95 -11.83
C PHE A 435 -16.45 10.55 -11.51
N SER A 436 -17.77 10.39 -11.60
CA SER A 436 -18.36 9.06 -11.73
C SER A 436 -17.80 8.35 -12.96
N PRO A 437 -17.70 7.01 -12.96
CA PRO A 437 -17.28 6.22 -14.13
C PRO A 437 -18.01 6.55 -15.44
N ASP A 438 -19.27 7.00 -15.34
CA ASP A 438 -20.15 7.37 -16.45
C ASP A 438 -20.12 8.88 -16.78
N ASP A 439 -19.27 9.68 -16.13
CA ASP A 439 -19.20 11.15 -16.29
C ASP A 439 -20.48 11.96 -16.01
N THR A 440 -21.55 11.31 -15.57
CA THR A 440 -22.83 11.96 -15.24
C THR A 440 -22.75 12.76 -13.94
N MET A 441 -21.82 12.43 -13.05
CA MET A 441 -21.63 13.10 -11.77
C MET A 441 -20.18 13.50 -11.52
N VAL A 442 -20.01 14.56 -10.75
CA VAL A 442 -18.77 14.93 -10.09
C VAL A 442 -18.99 14.82 -8.59
N PHE A 443 -18.03 14.27 -7.87
CA PHE A 443 -18.11 14.21 -6.42
C PHE A 443 -16.85 14.73 -5.76
N THR A 444 -17.01 15.17 -4.51
CA THR A 444 -15.93 15.78 -3.75
C THR A 444 -16.15 15.60 -2.25
N GLY A 445 -15.04 15.59 -1.51
CA GLY A 445 -15.07 15.52 -0.05
C GLY A 445 -15.29 16.90 0.59
N GLU A 446 -16.06 16.92 1.66
CA GLU A 446 -16.18 18.05 2.59
C GLU A 446 -15.48 17.70 3.90
N SER A 447 -14.63 18.61 4.37
CA SER A 447 -14.03 18.54 5.70
C SER A 447 -14.98 19.13 6.74
N LEU A 448 -14.85 18.67 7.98
CA LEU A 448 -15.62 19.21 9.10
C LEU A 448 -15.29 20.68 9.41
N GLN A 449 -16.30 21.56 9.36
CA GLN A 449 -16.23 22.91 9.94
C GLN A 449 -16.54 22.90 11.45
N LYS A 450 -16.13 23.96 12.18
CA LYS A 450 -16.47 24.14 13.60
C LYS A 450 -17.98 24.28 13.76
N GLY A 451 -18.65 23.24 14.30
CA GLY A 451 -20.10 23.23 14.53
C GLY A 451 -20.88 22.22 13.68
N GLN A 452 -20.24 21.59 12.70
CA GLN A 452 -20.78 20.40 12.02
C GLN A 452 -20.34 19.14 12.78
N ASP A 453 -21.13 18.05 12.72
CA ASP A 453 -20.84 16.77 13.41
C ASP A 453 -20.22 15.71 12.48
N ALA A 454 -20.44 15.79 11.16
CA ALA A 454 -19.94 14.80 10.20
C ALA A 454 -19.28 15.45 8.97
N GLY A 455 -18.19 14.83 8.50
CA GLY A 455 -17.62 15.11 7.18
C GLY A 455 -18.44 14.41 6.11
N ARG A 456 -18.67 15.12 4.99
CA ARG A 456 -19.60 14.71 3.95
C ARG A 456 -18.89 14.35 2.66
N LEU A 457 -19.51 13.48 1.87
CA LEU A 457 -19.16 13.24 0.49
C LEU A 457 -20.33 13.73 -0.38
N LEU A 458 -20.06 14.74 -1.22
CA LEU A 458 -21.07 15.47 -1.98
C LEU A 458 -21.03 15.04 -3.45
N PHE A 459 -22.19 14.84 -4.06
CA PHE A 459 -22.34 14.45 -5.46
C PHE A 459 -23.15 15.51 -6.22
N TYR A 460 -22.59 15.98 -7.32
CA TYR A 460 -23.20 16.97 -8.22
C TYR A 460 -23.41 16.39 -9.60
N ASN A 461 -24.51 16.75 -10.25
CA ASN A 461 -24.76 16.39 -11.64
C ASN A 461 -23.92 17.26 -12.59
N THR A 462 -23.32 16.68 -13.63
CA THR A 462 -22.53 17.43 -14.62
C THR A 462 -23.37 18.25 -15.59
N LYS A 463 -24.65 17.92 -15.79
CA LYS A 463 -25.55 18.61 -16.72
C LYS A 463 -26.40 19.69 -16.03
N THR A 464 -27.05 19.34 -14.92
CA THR A 464 -27.94 20.26 -14.19
C THR A 464 -27.20 21.09 -13.14
N TYR A 465 -26.03 20.62 -12.69
CA TYR A 465 -25.23 21.24 -11.63
C TYR A 465 -25.91 21.30 -10.26
N GLU A 466 -26.97 20.54 -10.05
CA GLU A 466 -27.64 20.41 -8.76
C GLU A 466 -26.93 19.35 -7.92
N GLU A 467 -26.99 19.52 -6.60
CA GLU A 467 -26.59 18.48 -5.66
C GLU A 467 -27.59 17.33 -5.79
N VAL A 468 -27.08 16.16 -6.14
CA VAL A 468 -27.90 14.95 -6.28
C VAL A 468 -28.06 14.29 -4.92
N MET A 469 -26.95 14.09 -4.21
CA MET A 469 -26.91 13.43 -2.91
C MET A 469 -25.70 13.88 -2.09
N HIS A 470 -25.81 13.75 -0.77
CA HIS A 470 -24.69 13.78 0.15
C HIS A 470 -24.68 12.53 1.04
N ILE A 471 -23.48 12.04 1.37
CA ILE A 471 -23.26 10.93 2.30
C ILE A 471 -22.51 11.46 3.51
N ASP A 472 -23.08 11.33 4.69
CA ASP A 472 -22.39 11.62 5.95
C ASP A 472 -21.47 10.43 6.30
N VAL A 473 -20.15 10.62 6.22
CA VAL A 473 -19.19 9.51 6.23
C VAL A 473 -18.75 9.15 7.64
N THR A 474 -18.14 10.12 8.33
CA THR A 474 -17.64 9.96 9.70
C THR A 474 -17.69 11.30 10.43
N LYS A 475 -17.53 11.27 11.75
CA LYS A 475 -17.28 12.46 12.58
C LYS A 475 -15.89 13.07 12.39
N SER A 476 -15.31 12.92 11.21
CA SER A 476 -13.96 13.40 10.87
C SER A 476 -13.90 13.95 9.45
N HIS A 477 -12.76 14.47 9.07
CA HIS A 477 -12.51 15.02 7.73
C HIS A 477 -12.51 13.92 6.66
N VAL A 478 -13.18 14.16 5.53
CA VAL A 478 -13.02 13.37 4.31
C VAL A 478 -11.88 13.97 3.50
N ILE A 479 -10.86 13.16 3.18
CA ILE A 479 -9.64 13.64 2.51
C ILE A 479 -9.62 13.16 1.07
N LYS A 480 -9.42 11.85 0.87
CA LYS A 480 -9.32 11.24 -0.47
C LYS A 480 -10.56 10.39 -0.76
N SER A 481 -11.10 10.45 -1.96
CA SER A 481 -12.25 9.64 -2.36
C SER A 481 -12.06 9.12 -3.78
N ILE A 482 -12.33 7.83 -3.99
CA ILE A 482 -12.14 7.15 -5.27
C ILE A 482 -13.36 6.28 -5.56
N TRP A 483 -13.96 6.47 -6.73
CA TRP A 483 -14.99 5.59 -7.25
C TRP A 483 -14.39 4.66 -8.29
N HIS A 484 -14.38 3.36 -7.99
CA HIS A 484 -13.81 2.37 -8.90
C HIS A 484 -14.79 2.00 -10.03
N PRO A 485 -14.41 2.11 -11.31
CA PRO A 485 -15.32 1.92 -12.44
C PRO A 485 -15.85 0.47 -12.58
N LYS A 486 -15.01 -0.54 -12.38
CA LYS A 486 -15.43 -1.95 -12.58
C LYS A 486 -16.13 -2.58 -11.38
N LEU A 487 -15.88 -2.08 -10.17
CA LEU A 487 -16.47 -2.65 -8.95
C LEU A 487 -17.77 -1.95 -8.59
N ASN A 488 -17.95 -0.72 -9.07
CA ASN A 488 -18.96 0.21 -8.59
C ASN A 488 -18.94 0.34 -7.06
N GLN A 489 -17.77 0.68 -6.51
CA GLN A 489 -17.51 0.89 -5.07
C GLN A 489 -16.84 2.24 -4.87
N ILE A 490 -17.16 2.90 -3.76
CA ILE A 490 -16.55 4.18 -3.38
C ILE A 490 -15.69 3.96 -2.15
N PHE A 491 -14.40 4.23 -2.28
CA PHE A 491 -13.45 4.22 -1.17
C PHE A 491 -13.21 5.64 -0.69
N VAL A 492 -13.31 5.86 0.61
CA VAL A 492 -13.17 7.16 1.25
C VAL A 492 -12.14 7.07 2.38
N GLY A 493 -11.15 7.96 2.35
CA GLY A 493 -10.09 8.07 3.35
C GLY A 493 -10.46 9.15 4.34
N CYS A 494 -10.51 8.78 5.62
CA CYS A 494 -10.92 9.67 6.69
C CYS A 494 -9.73 10.17 7.53
N GLY A 495 -9.93 11.29 8.21
CA GLY A 495 -8.96 11.92 9.11
C GLY A 495 -8.62 11.09 10.36
N ASN A 496 -9.50 10.15 10.74
CA ASN A 496 -9.31 9.28 11.92
C ASN A 496 -8.50 8.00 11.63
N GLY A 497 -7.93 7.84 10.43
CA GLY A 497 -7.20 6.62 10.06
C GLY A 497 -8.07 5.45 9.62
N VAL A 498 -9.37 5.71 9.41
CA VAL A 498 -10.33 4.75 8.86
C VAL A 498 -10.47 4.96 7.36
N VAL A 499 -10.56 3.86 6.62
CA VAL A 499 -10.97 3.85 5.22
C VAL A 499 -12.34 3.22 5.13
N LYS A 500 -13.33 4.00 4.67
CA LYS A 500 -14.68 3.52 4.42
C LYS A 500 -14.82 3.07 2.99
N CYS A 501 -15.49 1.94 2.78
CA CYS A 501 -15.91 1.45 1.48
C CYS A 501 -17.43 1.40 1.43
N TYR A 502 -18.02 2.15 0.52
CA TYR A 502 -19.44 2.09 0.21
C TYR A 502 -19.67 1.21 -1.01
N TYR A 503 -20.63 0.30 -0.89
CA TYR A 503 -21.00 -0.61 -1.96
C TYR A 503 -22.52 -0.86 -1.96
N ASP A 504 -23.02 -1.31 -3.11
CA ASP A 504 -24.38 -1.81 -3.23
C ASP A 504 -24.39 -3.33 -3.39
N GLN A 505 -25.25 -4.02 -2.65
CA GLN A 505 -25.29 -5.47 -2.65
C GLN A 505 -25.68 -6.04 -4.02
N LYS A 506 -26.51 -5.32 -4.79
CA LYS A 506 -26.97 -5.77 -6.11
C LYS A 506 -26.01 -5.38 -7.22
N ARG A 507 -25.64 -4.09 -7.30
CA ARG A 507 -24.85 -3.56 -8.41
C ARG A 507 -23.34 -3.70 -8.23
N SER A 508 -22.86 -3.77 -6.99
CA SER A 508 -21.43 -3.86 -6.75
C SER A 508 -20.94 -5.29 -6.90
N LEU A 509 -19.83 -5.42 -7.64
CA LEU A 509 -19.17 -6.68 -7.93
C LEU A 509 -17.87 -6.77 -7.14
N ARG A 510 -17.55 -7.97 -6.63
CA ARG A 510 -16.26 -8.30 -6.00
C ARG A 510 -15.85 -7.29 -4.89
N GLY A 511 -14.55 -7.00 -4.76
CA GLY A 511 -14.01 -6.03 -3.81
C GLY A 511 -14.44 -6.31 -2.36
N ALA A 512 -14.90 -5.28 -1.66
CA ALA A 512 -15.31 -5.38 -0.26
C ALA A 512 -16.40 -6.44 0.00
N LYS A 513 -17.29 -6.73 -0.97
CA LYS A 513 -18.32 -7.77 -0.87
C LYS A 513 -17.73 -9.16 -0.61
N LEU A 514 -16.54 -9.45 -1.13
CA LEU A 514 -15.85 -10.72 -0.89
C LEU A 514 -15.38 -10.87 0.55
N CYS A 515 -15.06 -9.77 1.23
CA CYS A 515 -14.55 -9.79 2.59
C CYS A 515 -15.67 -9.99 3.60
N VAL A 516 -16.82 -9.34 3.37
CA VAL A 516 -17.97 -9.37 4.30
C VAL A 516 -18.54 -10.78 4.47
N VAL A 517 -18.57 -11.57 3.39
CA VAL A 517 -19.12 -12.94 3.43
C VAL A 517 -18.14 -13.94 4.07
N LYS A 518 -16.83 -13.63 4.09
CA LYS A 518 -15.81 -14.58 4.57
C LYS A 518 -15.74 -14.60 6.09
N VAL A 519 -16.06 -15.75 6.66
CA VAL A 519 -15.86 -16.01 8.08
C VAL A 519 -14.37 -15.95 8.43
N HIS A 520 -14.04 -15.22 9.50
CA HIS A 520 -12.69 -15.18 10.05
C HIS A 520 -12.19 -16.59 10.37
N ARG A 521 -11.22 -17.07 9.58
CA ARG A 521 -10.57 -18.37 9.81
C ARG A 521 -9.51 -18.18 10.88
N LYS A 522 -9.71 -18.78 12.07
CA LYS A 522 -8.63 -18.90 13.05
C LYS A 522 -7.45 -19.59 12.37
N LYS A 523 -6.31 -18.91 12.28
CA LYS A 523 -5.07 -19.53 11.77
C LYS A 523 -4.78 -20.76 12.62
N HIS A 524 -5.00 -21.94 12.04
CA HIS A 524 -4.45 -23.15 12.60
C HIS A 524 -2.93 -22.97 12.55
N SER A 525 -2.27 -22.94 13.70
CA SER A 525 -0.82 -23.05 13.74
C SER A 525 -0.48 -24.34 13.01
N VAL A 526 0.07 -24.24 11.81
CA VAL A 526 0.55 -25.39 11.06
C VAL A 526 1.67 -25.96 11.90
N GLU A 527 1.35 -26.94 12.75
CA GLU A 527 2.34 -27.85 13.27
C GLU A 527 2.94 -28.50 12.03
N VAL A 528 4.17 -28.12 11.70
CA VAL A 528 4.96 -28.76 10.66
C VAL A 528 4.91 -30.25 10.97
N VAL A 529 4.11 -30.99 10.19
CA VAL A 529 4.04 -32.43 10.27
C VAL A 529 5.43 -32.90 9.87
N SER A 530 6.25 -33.20 10.87
CA SER A 530 7.55 -33.82 10.68
C SER A 530 7.33 -35.06 9.82
N SER A 531 8.12 -35.18 8.76
CA SER A 531 8.23 -36.39 7.93
C SER A 531 8.01 -37.65 8.78
N GLN A 532 7.05 -38.50 8.40
CA GLN A 532 6.79 -39.76 9.09
C GLN A 532 8.09 -40.57 9.16
N GLN A 533 8.60 -40.79 10.37
CA GLN A 533 9.83 -41.52 10.59
C GLN A 533 9.57 -43.02 10.40
N ILE A 534 10.28 -43.65 9.47
CA ILE A 534 10.24 -45.10 9.27
C ILE A 534 11.03 -45.75 10.41
N ILE A 535 10.34 -46.48 11.29
CA ILE A 535 10.94 -47.13 12.46
C ILE A 535 11.42 -48.52 12.06
N THR A 536 12.71 -48.79 12.17
CA THR A 536 13.28 -50.14 12.03
C THR A 536 13.29 -50.85 13.40
N PRO A 537 12.47 -51.89 13.63
CA PRO A 537 12.25 -52.45 14.97
C PRO A 537 13.49 -53.14 15.60
N HIS A 538 14.48 -53.52 14.78
CA HIS A 538 15.66 -54.28 15.22
C HIS A 538 17.00 -53.54 15.06
N ALA A 539 17.00 -52.22 14.83
CA ALA A 539 18.26 -51.46 14.79
C ALA A 539 18.95 -51.46 16.16
N LEU A 540 20.26 -51.70 16.15
CA LEU A 540 21.14 -51.58 17.32
C LEU A 540 21.02 -50.17 17.94
N PRO A 541 21.21 -50.00 19.26
CA PRO A 541 21.07 -48.70 19.93
C PRO A 541 21.88 -47.55 19.32
N LEU A 542 23.05 -47.84 18.74
CA LEU A 542 23.89 -46.86 18.03
C LEU A 542 23.29 -46.35 16.71
N PHE A 543 22.41 -47.14 16.07
CA PHE A 543 21.77 -46.82 14.80
C PHE A 543 20.29 -46.45 14.95
N ARG A 544 19.76 -46.46 16.19
CA ARG A 544 18.44 -45.90 16.49
C ARG A 544 18.55 -44.39 16.41
N GLN A 545 17.98 -43.82 15.35
CA GLN A 545 17.80 -42.37 15.27
C GLN A 545 17.03 -41.89 16.50
N GLU A 546 17.52 -40.82 17.14
CA GLU A 546 16.79 -40.20 18.24
C GLU A 546 15.39 -39.81 17.77
N LYS A 547 14.36 -40.16 18.56
CA LYS A 547 12.98 -39.77 18.24
C LYS A 547 12.94 -38.25 18.09
N LEU A 548 12.56 -37.76 16.90
CA LEU A 548 12.30 -36.35 16.68
C LEU A 548 11.13 -35.94 17.58
N ARG A 549 11.45 -35.27 18.70
CA ARG A 549 10.44 -34.75 19.61
C ARG A 549 9.78 -33.54 18.97
N THR A 550 8.48 -33.37 19.20
CA THR A 550 7.77 -32.15 18.80
C THR A 550 8.52 -30.93 19.32
N SER A 551 8.62 -29.88 18.49
CA SER A 551 9.32 -28.63 18.83
C SER A 551 8.90 -28.09 20.20
N LYS A 552 7.61 -28.24 20.54
CA LYS A 552 7.06 -27.86 21.85
C LYS A 552 7.68 -28.64 23.02
N LYS A 553 7.75 -29.97 22.95
CA LYS A 553 8.37 -30.79 24.01
C LYS A 553 9.88 -30.61 24.09
N LYS A 554 10.53 -30.31 22.95
CA LYS A 554 11.96 -29.97 22.91
C LYS A 554 12.20 -28.61 23.58
N MET A 555 11.43 -27.58 23.23
CA MET A 555 11.50 -26.26 23.88
C MET A 555 11.15 -26.32 25.37
N GLU A 556 10.17 -27.12 25.77
CA GLU A 556 9.82 -27.30 27.18
C GLU A 556 10.95 -27.97 27.96
N LYS A 557 11.59 -29.00 27.39
CA LYS A 557 12.78 -29.63 27.96
C LYS A 557 13.99 -28.69 27.97
N ASP A 558 14.22 -27.95 26.89
CA ASP A 558 15.32 -26.97 26.80
C ASP A 558 15.10 -25.78 27.74
N ARG A 559 13.84 -25.44 28.08
CA ARG A 559 13.47 -24.51 29.16
C ARG A 559 13.74 -25.06 30.55
N LEU A 560 13.58 -26.37 30.75
CA LEU A 560 13.88 -27.06 32.01
C LEU A 560 15.39 -27.25 32.21
N ASP A 561 16.17 -27.31 31.13
CA ASP A 561 17.62 -27.43 31.17
C ASP A 561 18.26 -26.09 31.61
N PRO A 562 18.95 -26.05 32.75
CA PRO A 562 19.51 -24.82 33.31
C PRO A 562 20.58 -24.18 32.44
N VAL A 563 21.36 -24.99 31.71
CA VAL A 563 22.48 -24.51 30.90
C VAL A 563 21.96 -23.92 29.58
N LYS A 564 20.98 -24.59 28.95
CA LYS A 564 20.38 -24.12 27.69
C LYS A 564 19.45 -22.94 27.86
N SER A 565 18.66 -22.93 28.93
CA SER A 565 17.75 -21.81 29.24
C SER A 565 18.48 -20.54 29.71
N ARG A 566 19.79 -20.63 29.96
CA ARG A 566 20.63 -19.56 30.54
C ARG A 566 19.96 -18.96 31.78
N ARG A 567 19.31 -19.81 32.58
CA ARG A 567 18.63 -19.37 33.79
C ARG A 567 19.68 -18.75 34.72
N PRO A 568 19.43 -17.59 35.33
CA PRO A 568 20.32 -17.06 36.36
C PRO A 568 20.40 -18.06 37.52
N ASP A 569 21.61 -18.25 38.06
CA ASP A 569 21.79 -19.11 39.23
C ASP A 569 20.97 -18.58 40.41
N LEU A 570 20.35 -19.50 41.16
CA LEU A 570 19.62 -19.15 42.37
C LEU A 570 20.60 -18.54 43.39
N PRO A 571 20.15 -17.58 44.21
CA PRO A 571 21.01 -16.99 45.23
C PRO A 571 21.48 -18.06 46.21
N ILE A 572 22.79 -18.29 46.27
CA ILE A 572 23.44 -19.17 47.25
C ILE A 572 23.36 -18.51 48.65
N THR A 573 23.07 -19.32 49.67
CA THR A 573 22.87 -18.89 51.06
C THR A 573 24.17 -18.68 51.87
N SER A 574 25.35 -18.87 51.29
CA SER A 574 26.65 -18.67 51.96
C SER A 574 27.68 -18.04 51.02
N GLY A 575 28.28 -16.94 51.47
CA GLY A 575 28.95 -15.99 50.60
C GLY A 575 30.42 -16.28 50.29
N GLN A 576 30.77 -16.23 49.01
CA GLN A 576 31.86 -15.41 48.47
C GLN A 576 31.66 -15.26 46.95
N GLY A 577 31.82 -14.04 46.40
CA GLY A 577 31.52 -13.74 44.98
C GLY A 577 30.70 -12.46 44.75
N GLY A 578 30.81 -11.45 45.62
CA GLY A 578 30.19 -10.14 45.40
C GLY A 578 28.79 -9.95 45.99
N ARG A 579 28.41 -10.70 47.03
CA ARG A 579 27.21 -10.43 47.83
C ARG A 579 27.48 -10.66 49.32
N VAL A 580 26.98 -9.74 50.14
CA VAL A 580 27.23 -9.65 51.59
C VAL A 580 26.43 -10.73 52.32
N ALA A 581 27.11 -11.56 53.10
CA ALA A 581 26.48 -12.50 54.03
C ALA A 581 26.08 -11.78 55.33
N ALA A 582 24.96 -12.16 55.92
CA ALA A 582 24.57 -11.72 57.26
C ALA A 582 25.54 -12.31 58.30
N SER A 583 26.39 -11.43 58.85
CA SER A 583 27.14 -11.56 60.11
C SER A 583 27.71 -12.95 60.43
N GLY A 584 28.92 -13.22 59.94
CA GLY A 584 29.71 -14.39 60.33
C GLY A 584 30.25 -14.31 61.77
N SER A 585 30.50 -15.47 62.38
CA SER A 585 30.82 -15.66 63.80
C SER A 585 32.27 -15.31 64.22
N THR A 586 32.90 -14.28 63.65
CA THR A 586 34.29 -13.91 63.99
C THR A 586 34.52 -12.40 63.90
N LEU A 587 35.11 -11.81 64.95
CA LEU A 587 35.56 -10.40 65.13
C LEU A 587 34.54 -9.30 64.80
N SER A 588 33.94 -9.28 63.61
CA SER A 588 32.89 -8.35 63.19
C SER A 588 31.66 -8.40 64.11
N SER A 589 31.27 -9.59 64.56
CA SER A 589 30.19 -9.75 65.55
C SER A 589 30.56 -9.19 66.94
N PHE A 590 31.84 -9.23 67.33
CA PHE A 590 32.34 -8.64 68.58
C PHE A 590 32.43 -7.11 68.49
N VAL A 591 32.88 -6.60 67.34
CA VAL A 591 32.96 -5.16 67.05
C VAL A 591 31.56 -4.53 67.02
N ILE A 592 30.56 -5.18 66.39
CA ILE A 592 29.18 -4.69 66.39
C ILE A 592 28.58 -4.68 67.80
N ARG A 593 28.89 -5.70 68.62
CA ARG A 593 28.39 -5.74 70.01
C ARG A 593 29.02 -4.64 70.86
N ASN A 594 30.33 -4.41 70.74
CA ASN A 594 31.03 -3.38 71.51
C ASN A 594 30.73 -1.95 71.02
N LEU A 595 30.66 -1.71 69.70
CA LEU A 595 30.26 -0.40 69.17
C LEU A 595 28.76 -0.12 69.31
N GLY A 596 27.92 -1.17 69.37
CA GLY A 596 26.47 -1.03 69.60
C GLY A 596 26.10 -0.78 71.07
N LEU A 597 27.00 -1.05 72.02
CA LEU A 597 26.80 -0.82 73.46
C LEU A 597 27.34 0.54 73.95
N SER A 598 28.31 1.14 73.24
CA SER A 598 28.59 2.56 73.42
C SER A 598 27.44 3.35 72.80
N LYS A 599 26.50 3.82 73.64
CA LYS A 599 25.47 4.78 73.23
C LYS A 599 26.11 5.83 72.32
N ARG A 600 25.81 5.80 71.02
CA ARG A 600 25.97 6.98 70.17
C ARG A 600 24.93 7.96 70.67
N VAL A 601 25.37 8.88 71.53
CA VAL A 601 24.47 9.84 72.18
C VAL A 601 23.91 10.86 71.18
N ASP A 602 24.39 10.90 69.93
CA ASP A 602 24.18 12.05 69.06
C ASP A 602 23.50 11.75 67.71
N ASP A 603 23.07 10.52 67.42
CA ASP A 603 22.44 10.20 66.11
C ASP A 603 20.90 10.36 66.10
N GLU A 604 20.24 10.63 67.25
CA GLU A 604 18.76 10.70 67.36
C GLU A 604 18.22 11.96 68.09
N GLN A 605 19.03 12.98 68.39
CA GLN A 605 18.51 14.22 68.99
C GLN A 605 18.06 15.23 67.94
N ASP A 606 16.78 15.61 67.99
CA ASP A 606 16.23 16.72 67.21
C ASP A 606 16.96 18.02 67.58
N PRO A 607 17.33 18.87 66.60
CA PRO A 607 18.18 20.04 66.83
C PRO A 607 17.58 21.03 67.86
N ARG A 608 16.27 21.02 68.02
CA ARG A 608 15.56 21.84 69.01
C ARG A 608 15.85 21.40 70.45
N GLU A 609 15.83 20.09 70.71
CA GLU A 609 16.09 19.55 72.05
C GLU A 609 17.57 19.71 72.43
N ALA A 610 18.47 19.52 71.47
CA ALA A 610 19.89 19.77 71.64
C ALA A 610 20.16 21.23 72.05
N ILE A 611 19.55 22.21 71.38
CA ILE A 611 19.72 23.63 71.71
C ILE A 611 19.11 23.98 73.08
N LEU A 612 17.91 23.46 73.38
CA LEU A 612 17.24 23.72 74.67
C LEU A 612 18.03 23.22 75.87
N LYS A 613 18.75 22.10 75.73
CA LYS A 613 19.60 21.55 76.78
C LYS A 613 20.70 22.52 77.21
N TYR A 614 21.28 23.27 76.26
CA TYR A 614 22.34 24.24 76.52
C TYR A 614 21.82 25.65 76.82
N ALA A 615 20.52 25.92 76.64
CA ALA A 615 19.94 27.25 76.85
C ALA A 615 20.05 27.72 78.31
N LYS A 616 19.80 26.84 79.29
CA LYS A 616 19.95 27.16 80.72
C LYS A 616 21.39 27.44 81.12
N GLU A 617 22.32 26.63 80.60
CA GLU A 617 23.76 26.80 80.87
C GLU A 617 24.29 28.11 80.27
N ALA A 618 23.80 28.50 79.09
CA ALA A 618 24.14 29.77 78.45
C ALA A 618 23.59 31.00 79.21
N GLU A 619 22.44 30.86 79.88
CA GLU A 619 21.85 31.91 80.72
C GLU A 619 22.62 32.09 82.04
N GLU A 620 22.99 30.98 82.68
CA GLU A 620 23.72 30.98 83.96
C GLU A 620 25.19 31.43 83.80
N ASN A 621 25.88 31.05 82.72
CA ASN A 621 27.30 31.35 82.49
C ASN A 621 27.57 31.99 81.11
N PRO A 622 27.21 33.26 80.89
CA PRO A 622 27.35 33.90 79.59
C PRO A 622 28.77 34.43 79.37
N PHE A 623 29.70 33.54 79.05
CA PHE A 623 31.12 33.90 78.94
C PHE A 623 31.50 34.53 77.58
N TRP A 624 30.85 34.13 76.47
CA TRP A 624 31.29 34.50 75.11
C TRP A 624 30.56 35.69 74.45
N VAL A 625 29.28 35.94 74.73
CA VAL A 625 28.48 36.91 73.94
C VAL A 625 27.78 38.00 74.79
N ALA A 626 27.22 37.67 75.95
CA ALA A 626 26.42 38.64 76.72
C ALA A 626 27.16 39.88 77.27
N PRO A 627 28.47 39.86 77.63
CA PRO A 627 29.15 41.06 78.15
C PRO A 627 29.19 42.22 77.14
N ALA A 628 29.28 41.90 75.84
CA ALA A 628 29.36 42.90 74.77
C ALA A 628 27.99 43.54 74.44
N TYR A 629 26.89 42.78 74.57
CA TYR A 629 25.55 43.24 74.21
C TYR A 629 24.72 43.74 75.40
N LYS A 630 25.18 43.55 76.65
CA LYS A 630 24.49 44.02 77.86
C LYS A 630 24.22 45.54 77.88
N LYS A 631 25.02 46.34 77.16
CA LYS A 631 24.88 47.81 77.08
C LYS A 631 24.08 48.29 75.86
N THR A 632 23.99 47.49 74.81
CA THR A 632 23.44 47.89 73.49
C THR A 632 22.15 47.15 73.13
N GLN A 633 21.73 46.17 73.94
CA GLN A 633 20.51 45.42 73.69
C GLN A 633 19.27 46.31 73.97
N PRO A 634 18.43 46.59 72.96
CA PRO A 634 17.21 47.37 73.18
C PRO A 634 16.24 46.60 74.08
N GLN A 635 15.54 47.30 74.97
CA GLN A 635 14.48 46.68 75.76
C GLN A 635 13.32 46.30 74.85
N THR A 636 12.97 45.02 74.85
CA THR A 636 11.85 44.48 74.07
C THR A 636 10.54 44.95 74.68
N ILE A 637 9.86 45.89 74.02
CA ILE A 637 8.47 46.25 74.33
C ILE A 637 7.60 45.22 73.62
N PHE A 638 7.06 44.26 74.36
CA PHE A 638 6.03 43.37 73.83
C PHE A 638 4.72 44.15 73.74
N GLN A 639 4.12 44.21 72.53
CA GLN A 639 2.73 44.62 72.37
C GLN A 639 1.86 43.56 73.04
N TYR A 640 1.33 43.86 74.22
CA TYR A 640 0.20 43.11 74.76
C TYR A 640 -1.03 43.50 73.95
N ASN A 641 -1.33 42.72 72.92
CA ASN A 641 -2.68 42.71 72.37
C ASN A 641 -3.57 42.00 73.40
N GLU A 642 -4.24 42.80 74.22
CA GLU A 642 -5.48 42.40 74.88
C GLU A 642 -6.51 42.10 73.79
N GLU A 643 -6.78 40.83 73.53
CA GLU A 643 -8.08 40.34 73.05
C GLU A 643 -8.07 38.80 73.03
N GLY A 644 -8.91 38.21 73.90
CA GLY A 644 -9.51 36.89 73.67
C GLY A 644 -8.87 35.68 74.36
N GLU A 645 -8.97 35.63 75.69
CA GLU A 645 -9.13 34.34 76.38
C GLU A 645 -10.40 33.65 75.86
N ASP A 646 -10.28 32.41 75.38
CA ASP A 646 -11.28 31.37 75.64
C ASP A 646 -10.68 29.98 75.39
N GLY A 647 -10.30 29.33 76.49
CA GLY A 647 -10.89 28.04 76.87
C GLY A 647 -10.41 26.75 76.17
N PRO A 648 -10.00 25.71 76.94
CA PRO A 648 -9.38 24.50 76.40
C PRO A 648 -10.35 23.33 76.17
N SER A 649 -9.81 22.36 75.41
CA SER A 649 -10.07 20.92 75.42
C SER A 649 -11.39 20.40 74.83
N ASP A 650 -11.25 19.43 73.91
CA ASP A 650 -11.84 18.13 74.21
C ASP A 650 -11.09 16.96 73.56
N ALA A 651 -10.97 15.88 74.32
CA ALA A 651 -10.17 14.71 73.99
C ALA A 651 -11.04 13.49 73.68
N LYS A 652 -10.60 12.72 72.69
CA LYS A 652 -10.91 11.30 72.39
C LYS A 652 -12.31 10.96 71.88
N LYS A 653 -12.34 10.45 70.64
CA LYS A 653 -12.82 9.08 70.36
C LYS A 653 -12.21 8.51 69.07
N GLN A 654 -11.91 7.21 69.12
CA GLN A 654 -11.14 6.43 68.17
C GLN A 654 -11.98 5.88 66.99
N LYS A 655 -11.26 5.68 65.87
CA LYS A 655 -11.31 4.52 64.93
C LYS A 655 -12.61 4.24 64.15
N GLN A 656 -12.54 4.26 62.83
CA GLN A 656 -12.20 3.13 61.93
C GLN A 656 -12.32 3.60 60.46
N THR A 657 -11.56 2.90 59.60
CA THR A 657 -11.42 2.99 58.13
C THR A 657 -10.76 4.22 57.54
#